data_AF-A0A0C3QFA7-F1
#
_entry.id   AF-A0A0C3QFA7-F1
#
_cell.length_a   1.000
_cell.length_b   1.000
_cell.length_c   1.000
_cell.angle_alpha   90.00
_cell.angle_beta   90.00
_cell.angle_gamma   90.00
#
_symmetry.space_group_name_H-M   'P 1'
#
loop_
_entity.id
_entity.type
_entity.pdbx_description
1 polymer ?
#
loop_
_entity_poly.entity_id
_entity_poly.type
_entity_poly.pdbx_seq_one_letter_code
_entity_poly.pdbx_strand_id
1 'polypeptide(L)'
;MSSYRVDPHRVKTVETEKGVEGGQGVVVVGTIIPPEEVATWAPNQLPARLIELKLAIKKLSWNFEDPEESEKFSKSFANELSLMATLSHPNVVKLLGFVEDMGERDAWIIIPWEENGNVREFLQSGEWDIPERVSLIQDVINGVEYLHNRKPPICHGDLKSLNILVNSSHRAVITDFGSARIKGNADGGEDTASEQSPEVLNKNTNQELRSPEAKFNSSNVELTLTGPGFSVRWTAPEVLGNGVQDLPSDMWAIGWICWEIMTGKLPFEEFDWEGPIIFRVVKGELPTIRKNDQLSHLLQLCSLMSDCWLLNPVRRIDASTFRRKVKGVPSTVPLKNTSGGSKVRSAALLLQLGRMYHHQMNTRMAESQYQAAINLATKTQDDRTKANSLDALGQIYDAQSKNQAAEKAFIEARRIHSRIGNELGEANALHGLGNIYRAQSQYCEAEKAFVEAQEIQCRIGDEIGRANTLEGLGTVYSAQSKYSAAQKAFTDAREIQSRMGNELGEANALSGLGNIYRAQSQYCEAEKAFVEAQEIQCRIGDEIGRANTLEGLGTVYSAQSKYSTAQKAFTDAREIHSRIGNEMGVANALAGLGNICRAQSKYREAEEAFAEAHQIQSGIGDDLGAANALNGLGEVYRGQSKYCEAEKAFMEAREIHSRIGNELGVANALDGLGKVYRLQTQIQEAEKAFLEAHDIHSRIRNDEGAANALQGLGMVYEIQSRNQEADKAFMGAYQIFSRIGDDMGMANALEGLGNIYRAQTRYQDAEKAFMEAQEIFSRIGGILGMGNILRGLGKLYSEQRRYEDAERSYRRALAVYDRADDHGSKARALVALAQLYQAQRNYVEAETAVTEAVAIFTNVADDAGQAGAAVLSSQIFKSQSKHNEEAEALAQAATALSRMGRDVAHAVTLDMLGDVYFTLSKYAEAEESYRLAQTIFSRMGETCREAIELGSLGVLYRKQDRNEEAAECFGQSRVAFASISESNGEAKALEGMMEAYLVQGKFAEARLACVDACEIYKRMGVHMSETCAKTLELLQGRE
;
A
#
# COMPACT_ATOMS: atom_id res chain seq x y z
N MET A 1 -31.90 -49.71 21.04
CA MET A 1 -31.41 -51.05 20.65
C MET A 1 -32.50 -51.93 20.05
N SER A 2 -33.66 -52.14 20.71
CA SER A 2 -34.76 -52.97 20.17
C SER A 2 -35.24 -52.58 18.76
N SER A 3 -35.16 -51.29 18.40
CA SER A 3 -35.50 -50.75 17.07
C SER A 3 -34.52 -51.14 15.95
N TYR A 4 -33.33 -51.64 16.28
CA TYR A 4 -32.28 -52.02 15.31
C TYR A 4 -32.17 -53.54 15.14
N ARG A 5 -32.90 -54.34 15.94
CA ARG A 5 -32.83 -55.80 15.83
C ARG A 5 -33.58 -56.26 14.58
N VAL A 6 -32.92 -57.05 13.75
CA VAL A 6 -33.47 -57.62 12.51
C VAL A 6 -33.65 -59.12 12.70
N ASP A 7 -34.76 -59.67 12.19
CA ASP A 7 -34.95 -61.12 12.14
C ASP A 7 -34.00 -61.72 11.09
N PRO A 8 -33.15 -62.70 11.44
CA PRO A 8 -32.22 -63.35 10.50
C PRO A 8 -32.91 -63.84 9.21
N HIS A 9 -34.17 -64.30 9.29
CA HIS A 9 -34.94 -64.81 8.14
C HIS A 9 -35.29 -63.71 7.11
N ARG A 10 -35.17 -62.44 7.53
CA ARG A 10 -35.40 -61.27 6.66
C ARG A 10 -34.14 -60.82 5.96
N VAL A 11 -32.99 -61.44 6.21
CA VAL A 11 -31.71 -61.07 5.58
C VAL A 11 -31.40 -62.06 4.46
N LYS A 12 -31.42 -61.60 3.21
CA LYS A 12 -31.02 -62.40 2.03
C LYS A 12 -29.62 -62.01 1.59
N THR A 13 -28.69 -62.96 1.61
CA THR A 13 -27.33 -62.79 1.07
C THR A 13 -27.29 -63.21 -0.40
N VAL A 14 -26.51 -62.50 -1.22
CA VAL A 14 -26.34 -62.84 -2.65
C VAL A 14 -25.22 -63.89 -2.78
N GLU A 15 -25.54 -65.13 -3.16
CA GLU A 15 -24.61 -66.28 -3.15
C GLU A 15 -23.52 -66.27 -4.26
N THR A 16 -23.51 -65.28 -5.16
CA THR A 16 -22.63 -65.28 -6.35
C THR A 16 -21.33 -64.49 -6.22
N GLU A 17 -21.13 -63.73 -5.14
CA GLU A 17 -19.88 -62.99 -4.89
C GLU A 17 -19.11 -63.67 -3.74
N LYS A 18 -17.86 -64.10 -3.98
CA LYS A 18 -16.98 -64.58 -2.91
C LYS A 18 -16.91 -63.49 -1.83
N GLY A 19 -17.40 -63.79 -0.62
CA GLY A 19 -17.34 -62.86 0.51
C GLY A 19 -15.90 -62.38 0.75
N VAL A 20 -15.75 -61.15 1.21
CA VAL A 20 -14.44 -60.63 1.60
C VAL A 20 -14.17 -61.17 3.02
N GLU A 21 -13.30 -62.17 3.11
CA GLU A 21 -12.85 -62.75 4.37
C GLU A 21 -11.87 -61.81 5.07
N GLY A 22 -11.97 -61.67 6.40
CA GLY A 22 -10.93 -61.00 7.16
C GLY A 22 -11.17 -61.03 8.67
N GLY A 23 -10.17 -61.52 9.41
CA GLY A 23 -10.19 -61.63 10.88
C GLY A 23 -11.32 -62.51 11.40
N GLN A 24 -11.96 -62.06 12.50
CA GLN A 24 -13.06 -62.73 13.19
C GLN A 24 -14.40 -62.68 12.42
N GLY A 25 -14.42 -62.63 11.08
CA GLY A 25 -15.69 -62.60 10.33
C GLY A 25 -15.60 -62.47 8.80
N VAL A 26 -16.76 -62.50 8.15
CA VAL A 26 -16.92 -62.34 6.69
C VAL A 26 -17.94 -61.24 6.39
N VAL A 27 -17.60 -60.32 5.49
CA VAL A 27 -18.55 -59.32 4.99
C VAL A 27 -19.18 -59.81 3.71
N VAL A 28 -20.52 -59.87 3.67
CA VAL A 28 -21.30 -60.29 2.49
C VAL A 28 -22.30 -59.22 2.07
N VAL A 29 -22.54 -59.14 0.77
CA VAL A 29 -23.59 -58.27 0.21
C VAL A 29 -24.95 -58.93 0.38
N GLY A 30 -25.93 -58.18 0.85
CA GLY A 30 -27.30 -58.68 0.98
C GLY A 30 -28.36 -57.59 1.00
N THR A 31 -29.60 -58.00 1.26
CA THR A 31 -30.79 -57.14 1.33
C THR A 31 -31.65 -57.53 2.53
N ILE A 32 -32.40 -56.57 3.10
CA ILE A 32 -33.41 -56.83 4.14
C ILE A 32 -34.80 -56.83 3.51
N ILE A 33 -35.57 -57.88 3.76
CA ILE A 33 -36.96 -58.00 3.34
C ILE A 33 -37.87 -57.19 4.28
N PRO A 34 -38.77 -56.33 3.76
CA PRO A 34 -39.73 -55.59 4.57
C PRO A 34 -40.71 -56.50 5.32
N PRO A 35 -41.25 -56.07 6.47
CA PRO A 35 -42.20 -56.88 7.26
C PRO A 35 -43.56 -57.16 6.57
N GLU A 36 -43.94 -56.39 5.54
CA GLU A 36 -45.31 -56.35 5.00
C GLU A 36 -45.67 -57.49 4.01
N GLU A 37 -44.78 -58.45 3.74
CA GLU A 37 -45.13 -59.65 2.93
C GLU A 37 -45.94 -60.71 3.71
N VAL A 38 -46.48 -60.38 4.88
CA VAL A 38 -47.51 -61.18 5.57
C VAL A 38 -48.78 -60.34 5.82
N ALA A 39 -49.74 -60.52 4.92
CA ALA A 39 -51.19 -60.19 4.99
C ALA A 39 -51.69 -58.75 4.71
N THR A 40 -52.20 -58.59 3.48
CA THR A 40 -53.35 -57.80 2.96
C THR A 40 -53.92 -56.60 3.73
N TRP A 41 -54.08 -55.47 2.99
CA TRP A 41 -55.01 -54.31 3.08
C TRP A 41 -54.49 -52.95 3.62
N ALA A 42 -53.85 -52.15 2.74
CA ALA A 42 -53.80 -50.66 2.80
C ALA A 42 -53.27 -50.08 1.46
N PRO A 43 -53.55 -48.79 1.10
CA PRO A 43 -53.51 -48.31 -0.29
C PRO A 43 -52.12 -47.88 -0.83
N ASN A 44 -51.98 -48.06 -2.15
CA ASN A 44 -50.78 -47.97 -3.01
C ASN A 44 -50.06 -46.60 -3.09
N GLN A 45 -49.40 -46.11 -2.03
CA GLN A 45 -48.42 -45.01 -2.17
C GLN A 45 -47.12 -45.10 -1.35
N LEU A 46 -46.75 -46.27 -0.83
CA LEU A 46 -45.48 -46.48 -0.13
C LEU A 46 -44.57 -47.67 -0.53
N PRO A 47 -44.89 -48.58 -1.49
CA PRO A 47 -43.96 -49.66 -1.84
C PRO A 47 -42.93 -49.38 -2.95
N ALA A 48 -42.80 -48.14 -3.46
CA ALA A 48 -41.90 -47.84 -4.59
C ALA A 48 -40.51 -47.30 -4.19
N ARG A 49 -40.21 -47.14 -2.90
CA ARG A 49 -38.94 -46.55 -2.39
C ARG A 49 -37.98 -47.54 -1.70
N LEU A 50 -38.32 -48.82 -1.67
CA LEU A 50 -37.48 -49.90 -1.12
C LEU A 50 -37.21 -50.98 -2.18
N ILE A 51 -36.82 -50.56 -3.38
CA ILE A 51 -36.18 -51.44 -4.36
C ILE A 51 -34.71 -51.54 -3.93
N GLU A 52 -34.34 -52.70 -3.37
CA GLU A 52 -32.97 -53.23 -3.18
C GLU A 52 -31.89 -52.22 -2.73
N LEU A 53 -31.95 -51.75 -1.46
CA LEU A 53 -30.75 -51.22 -0.81
C LEU A 53 -29.74 -52.37 -0.69
N LYS A 54 -28.61 -52.29 -1.39
CA LYS A 54 -27.46 -53.16 -1.14
C LYS A 54 -26.92 -52.86 0.26
N LEU A 55 -26.78 -53.90 1.07
CA LEU A 55 -26.31 -53.83 2.45
C LEU A 55 -25.00 -54.59 2.58
N ALA A 56 -24.10 -54.08 3.40
CA ALA A 56 -22.96 -54.85 3.89
C ALA A 56 -23.37 -55.54 5.19
N ILE A 57 -23.30 -56.87 5.21
CA ILE A 57 -23.60 -57.70 6.37
C ILE A 57 -22.27 -58.24 6.89
N LYS A 58 -21.78 -57.69 7.99
CA LYS A 58 -20.58 -58.15 8.70
C LYS A 58 -20.98 -59.33 9.60
N LYS A 59 -20.73 -60.56 9.16
CA LYS A 59 -20.97 -61.77 9.94
C LYS A 59 -19.75 -62.06 10.81
N LEU A 60 -19.90 -62.03 12.12
CA LEU A 60 -18.81 -62.25 13.07
C LEU A 60 -18.77 -63.72 13.50
N SER A 61 -17.56 -64.25 13.66
CA SER A 61 -17.23 -65.60 14.10
C SER A 61 -16.32 -65.53 15.34
N TRP A 62 -16.64 -66.32 16.36
CA TRP A 62 -15.85 -66.39 17.60
C TRP A 62 -15.75 -67.84 18.08
N ASN A 63 -14.76 -68.14 18.90
CA ASN A 63 -14.65 -69.45 19.52
C ASN A 63 -15.62 -69.57 20.69
N PHE A 64 -16.68 -70.35 20.52
CA PHE A 64 -17.72 -70.58 21.53
C PHE A 64 -17.30 -71.61 22.59
N GLU A 65 -16.24 -72.39 22.33
CA GLU A 65 -15.72 -73.41 23.26
C GLU A 65 -14.82 -72.81 24.35
N ASP A 66 -14.37 -71.56 24.17
CA ASP A 66 -13.63 -70.78 25.16
C ASP A 66 -14.59 -69.78 25.86
N PRO A 67 -14.93 -70.00 27.15
CA PRO A 67 -15.83 -69.12 27.89
C PRO A 67 -15.29 -67.69 28.03
N GLU A 68 -13.98 -67.50 28.13
CA GLU A 68 -13.36 -66.18 28.27
C GLU A 68 -13.41 -65.41 26.94
N GLU A 69 -13.15 -66.09 25.83
CA GLU A 69 -13.23 -65.49 24.49
C GLU A 69 -14.68 -65.12 24.12
N SER A 70 -15.63 -65.99 24.44
CA SER A 70 -17.06 -65.78 24.21
C SER A 70 -17.62 -64.60 25.03
N GLU A 71 -17.25 -64.49 26.31
CA GLU A 71 -17.65 -63.35 27.16
C GLU A 71 -17.04 -62.03 26.66
N LYS A 72 -15.77 -62.06 26.26
CA LYS A 72 -15.07 -60.90 25.69
C LYS A 72 -15.69 -60.45 24.37
N PHE A 73 -16.03 -61.39 23.49
CA PHE A 73 -16.70 -61.13 22.23
C PHE A 73 -18.07 -60.49 22.45
N SER A 74 -18.92 -61.08 23.31
CA SER A 74 -20.26 -60.56 23.60
C SER A 74 -20.22 -59.11 24.12
N LYS A 75 -19.29 -58.80 25.04
CA LYS A 75 -19.07 -57.44 25.54
C LYS A 75 -18.62 -56.47 24.44
N SER A 76 -17.70 -56.90 23.58
CA SER A 76 -17.19 -56.08 22.47
C SER A 76 -18.27 -55.81 21.42
N PHE A 77 -19.05 -56.83 21.04
CA PHE A 77 -20.14 -56.74 20.08
C PHE A 77 -21.26 -55.82 20.59
N ALA A 78 -21.70 -56.01 21.83
CA ALA A 78 -22.71 -55.15 22.45
C ALA A 78 -22.22 -53.69 22.58
N ASN A 79 -20.94 -53.47 22.88
CA ASN A 79 -20.34 -52.14 22.96
C ASN A 79 -20.30 -51.45 21.58
N GLU A 80 -19.84 -52.14 20.53
CA GLU A 80 -19.81 -51.63 19.15
C GLU A 80 -21.21 -51.23 18.67
N LEU A 81 -22.21 -52.09 18.85
CA LEU A 81 -23.59 -51.80 18.47
C LEU A 81 -24.18 -50.63 19.27
N SER A 82 -23.93 -50.58 20.58
CA SER A 82 -24.44 -49.52 21.44
C SER A 82 -23.84 -48.16 21.07
N LEU A 83 -22.55 -48.13 20.74
CA LEU A 83 -21.87 -46.95 20.22
C LEU A 83 -22.49 -46.51 18.90
N MET A 84 -22.51 -47.38 17.89
CA MET A 84 -22.99 -47.05 16.55
C MET A 84 -24.46 -46.59 16.53
N ALA A 85 -25.31 -47.14 17.41
CA ALA A 85 -26.71 -46.72 17.53
C ALA A 85 -26.88 -45.25 17.98
N THR A 86 -25.85 -44.64 18.57
CA THR A 86 -25.85 -43.23 19.01
C THR A 86 -25.23 -42.26 18.00
N LEU A 87 -24.69 -42.77 16.89
CA LEU A 87 -23.97 -41.98 15.89
C LEU A 87 -24.87 -41.62 14.70
N SER A 88 -24.83 -40.37 14.28
CA SER A 88 -25.52 -39.90 13.08
C SER A 88 -24.75 -38.72 12.48
N HIS A 89 -23.90 -39.00 11.49
CA HIS A 89 -23.11 -38.00 10.79
C HIS A 89 -22.86 -38.43 9.34
N PRO A 90 -22.83 -37.52 8.34
CA PRO A 90 -22.61 -37.89 6.94
C PRO A 90 -21.30 -38.63 6.64
N ASN A 91 -20.27 -38.42 7.46
CA ASN A 91 -18.95 -39.04 7.31
C ASN A 91 -18.68 -40.18 8.33
N VAL A 92 -19.73 -40.71 8.96
CA VAL A 92 -19.65 -41.88 9.87
C VAL A 92 -20.71 -42.88 9.43
N VAL A 93 -20.33 -44.15 9.32
CA VAL A 93 -21.25 -45.20 8.83
C VAL A 93 -22.46 -45.33 9.75
N LYS A 94 -23.64 -45.46 9.15
CA LYS A 94 -24.89 -45.58 9.89
C LYS A 94 -25.20 -47.05 10.18
N LEU A 95 -25.48 -47.38 11.43
CA LEU A 95 -26.06 -48.69 11.77
C LEU A 95 -27.48 -48.78 11.18
N LEU A 96 -27.74 -49.79 10.35
CA LEU A 96 -29.08 -50.07 9.81
C LEU A 96 -29.80 -51.14 10.60
N GLY A 97 -29.05 -52.11 11.12
CA GLY A 97 -29.58 -53.12 12.02
C GLY A 97 -28.53 -54.12 12.47
N PHE A 98 -28.93 -55.06 13.32
CA PHE A 98 -28.09 -56.17 13.73
C PHE A 98 -28.92 -57.45 13.91
N VAL A 99 -28.28 -58.59 13.74
CA VAL A 99 -28.81 -59.92 14.08
C VAL A 99 -28.00 -60.44 15.25
N GLU A 100 -28.71 -60.91 16.27
CA GLU A 100 -28.12 -61.52 17.45
C GLU A 100 -28.95 -62.74 17.85
N ASP A 101 -28.40 -63.92 17.56
CA ASP A 101 -28.85 -65.21 18.08
C ASP A 101 -27.62 -66.02 18.55
N MET A 102 -27.37 -65.95 19.85
CA MET A 102 -26.22 -66.62 20.47
C MET A 102 -26.37 -68.15 20.50
N GLY A 103 -27.59 -68.68 20.33
CA GLY A 103 -27.85 -70.13 20.27
C GLY A 103 -27.53 -70.72 18.89
N GLU A 104 -27.86 -69.98 17.83
CA GLU A 104 -27.58 -70.34 16.43
C GLU A 104 -26.23 -69.79 15.92
N ARG A 105 -25.46 -69.10 16.78
CA ARG A 105 -24.14 -68.50 16.50
C ARG A 105 -24.17 -67.38 15.45
N ASP A 106 -25.26 -66.62 15.42
CA ASP A 106 -25.43 -65.49 14.53
C ASP A 106 -25.19 -64.15 15.26
N ALA A 107 -24.09 -63.49 14.93
CA ALA A 107 -23.81 -62.10 15.32
C ALA A 107 -23.48 -61.28 14.08
N TRP A 108 -24.46 -60.56 13.54
CA TRP A 108 -24.30 -59.80 12.28
C TRP A 108 -24.53 -58.31 12.50
N ILE A 109 -23.66 -57.48 11.94
CA ILE A 109 -23.85 -56.02 11.86
C ILE A 109 -24.25 -55.65 10.44
N ILE A 110 -25.34 -54.90 10.30
CA ILE A 110 -25.88 -54.50 9.00
C ILE A 110 -25.69 -52.99 8.80
N ILE A 111 -24.93 -52.63 7.78
CA ILE A 111 -24.59 -51.26 7.39
C ILE A 111 -24.85 -51.05 5.88
N PRO A 112 -24.89 -49.80 5.38
CA PRO A 112 -24.98 -49.54 3.94
C PRO A 112 -23.81 -50.18 3.20
N TRP A 113 -24.05 -50.73 2.01
CA TRP A 113 -22.98 -51.13 1.10
C TRP A 113 -22.41 -49.90 0.40
N GLU A 114 -21.10 -49.68 0.56
CA GLU A 114 -20.40 -48.56 -0.08
C GLU A 114 -19.69 -49.06 -1.35
N GLU A 115 -20.26 -48.72 -2.53
CA GLU A 115 -19.88 -49.30 -3.82
C GLU A 115 -18.46 -49.01 -4.29
N ASN A 116 -17.80 -47.99 -3.74
CA ASN A 116 -16.45 -47.59 -4.14
C ASN A 116 -15.35 -48.16 -3.23
N GLY A 117 -15.69 -49.10 -2.34
CA GLY A 117 -14.73 -49.78 -1.47
C GLY A 117 -14.11 -48.84 -0.44
N ASN A 118 -12.92 -49.19 0.04
CA ASN A 118 -12.15 -48.30 0.92
C ASN A 118 -11.42 -47.20 0.14
N VAL A 119 -10.96 -46.15 0.85
CA VAL A 119 -10.35 -44.96 0.24
C VAL A 119 -9.10 -45.31 -0.58
N ARG A 120 -8.37 -46.36 -0.21
CA ARG A 120 -7.19 -46.81 -0.95
C ARG A 120 -7.59 -47.43 -2.29
N GLU A 121 -8.55 -48.36 -2.27
CA GLU A 121 -9.12 -48.97 -3.49
C GLU A 121 -9.70 -47.91 -4.42
N PHE A 122 -10.45 -46.95 -3.86
CA PHE A 122 -10.98 -45.83 -4.62
C PHE A 122 -9.89 -45.00 -5.29
N LEU A 123 -8.81 -44.67 -4.58
CA LEU A 123 -7.69 -43.92 -5.13
C LEU A 123 -6.90 -44.69 -6.19
N GLN A 124 -6.89 -46.02 -6.15
CA GLN A 124 -6.28 -46.89 -7.16
C GLN A 124 -7.18 -47.07 -8.39
N SER A 125 -8.49 -46.85 -8.26
CA SER A 125 -9.46 -47.01 -9.35
C SER A 125 -9.36 -45.95 -10.46
N GLY A 126 -8.65 -44.86 -10.24
CA GLY A 126 -8.52 -43.77 -11.21
C GLY A 126 -7.50 -42.70 -10.85
N GLU A 127 -7.32 -41.73 -11.76
CA GLU A 127 -6.43 -40.58 -11.53
C GLU A 127 -7.19 -39.43 -10.86
N TRP A 128 -6.84 -39.11 -9.62
CA TRP A 128 -7.48 -38.05 -8.83
C TRP A 128 -6.54 -36.85 -8.65
N ASP A 129 -7.04 -35.65 -8.97
CA ASP A 129 -6.29 -34.39 -8.82
C ASP A 129 -6.28 -33.99 -7.34
N ILE A 130 -5.35 -33.12 -6.95
CA ILE A 130 -5.14 -32.72 -5.55
C ILE A 130 -6.43 -32.25 -4.84
N PRO A 131 -7.26 -31.35 -5.41
CA PRO A 131 -8.49 -30.91 -4.74
C PRO A 131 -9.51 -32.02 -4.44
N GLU A 132 -9.52 -33.08 -5.25
CA GLU A 132 -10.41 -34.24 -5.03
C GLU A 132 -9.92 -35.10 -3.87
N ARG A 133 -8.60 -35.30 -3.78
CA ARG A 133 -7.96 -35.99 -2.65
C ARG A 133 -8.17 -35.23 -1.34
N VAL A 134 -8.03 -33.91 -1.36
CA VAL A 134 -8.29 -33.05 -0.19
C VAL A 134 -9.74 -33.15 0.28
N SER A 135 -10.71 -33.29 -0.63
CA SER A 135 -12.12 -33.48 -0.25
C SER A 135 -12.33 -34.73 0.61
N LEU A 136 -11.64 -35.83 0.30
CA LEU A 136 -11.69 -37.06 1.10
C LEU A 136 -11.06 -36.86 2.49
N ILE A 137 -9.95 -36.11 2.58
CA ILE A 137 -9.32 -35.76 3.87
C ILE A 137 -10.28 -34.91 4.73
N GLN A 138 -10.92 -33.91 4.13
CA GLN A 138 -11.90 -33.06 4.80
C GLN A 138 -13.09 -33.87 5.32
N ASP A 139 -13.55 -34.86 4.56
CA ASP A 139 -14.61 -35.77 4.98
C ASP A 139 -14.20 -36.62 6.20
N VAL A 140 -13.00 -37.21 6.16
CA VAL A 140 -12.48 -38.02 7.28
C VAL A 140 -12.38 -37.18 8.55
N ILE A 141 -11.77 -35.98 8.49
CA ILE A 141 -11.63 -35.16 9.70
C ILE A 141 -12.98 -34.65 10.23
N ASN A 142 -13.96 -34.35 9.37
CA ASN A 142 -15.30 -33.99 9.83
C ASN A 142 -15.94 -35.15 10.62
N GLY A 143 -15.72 -36.40 10.19
CA GLY A 143 -16.14 -37.59 10.92
C GLY A 143 -15.43 -37.74 12.26
N VAL A 144 -14.11 -37.55 12.31
CA VAL A 144 -13.33 -37.65 13.57
C VAL A 144 -13.66 -36.52 14.54
N GLU A 145 -13.77 -35.27 14.08
CA GLU A 145 -14.20 -34.12 14.89
C GLU A 145 -15.57 -34.41 15.52
N TYR A 146 -16.51 -34.96 14.75
CA TYR A 146 -17.82 -35.36 15.27
C TYR A 146 -17.71 -36.37 16.41
N LEU A 147 -16.83 -37.39 16.30
CA LEU A 147 -16.60 -38.39 17.35
C LEU A 147 -15.93 -37.80 18.59
N HIS A 148 -14.88 -36.99 18.39
CA HIS A 148 -14.10 -36.37 19.47
C HIS A 148 -14.90 -35.33 20.24
N ASN A 149 -15.86 -34.65 19.61
CA ASN A 149 -16.73 -33.65 20.25
C ASN A 149 -18.02 -34.23 20.85
N ARG A 150 -18.21 -35.56 20.83
CA ARG A 150 -19.30 -36.20 21.58
C ARG A 150 -19.16 -35.91 23.08
N LYS A 151 -20.28 -35.99 23.79
CA LYS A 151 -20.32 -35.88 25.26
C LYS A 151 -20.91 -37.18 25.83
N PRO A 152 -20.08 -38.11 26.33
CA PRO A 152 -18.62 -38.05 26.44
C PRO A 152 -17.89 -38.25 25.08
N PRO A 153 -16.62 -37.82 24.93
CA PRO A 153 -15.84 -38.01 23.71
C PRO A 153 -15.66 -39.48 23.34
N ILE A 154 -15.61 -39.77 22.04
CA ILE A 154 -15.40 -41.12 21.52
C ILE A 154 -14.06 -41.19 20.79
N CYS A 155 -13.18 -42.08 21.26
CA CYS A 155 -11.96 -42.48 20.56
C CYS A 155 -12.30 -43.65 19.62
N HIS A 156 -11.89 -43.60 18.36
CA HIS A 156 -12.12 -44.69 17.42
C HIS A 156 -11.14 -45.85 17.65
N GLY A 157 -9.86 -45.56 17.87
CA GLY A 157 -8.85 -46.55 18.31
C GLY A 157 -8.29 -47.47 17.22
N ASP A 158 -8.81 -47.44 15.99
CA ASP A 158 -8.25 -48.24 14.87
C ASP A 158 -8.49 -47.52 13.53
N LEU A 159 -8.20 -46.21 13.50
CA LEU A 159 -8.25 -45.45 12.27
C LEU A 159 -7.12 -45.88 11.33
N LYS A 160 -7.49 -46.27 10.12
CA LYS A 160 -6.60 -46.62 9.01
C LYS A 160 -7.37 -46.44 7.71
N SER A 161 -6.67 -46.29 6.59
CA SER A 161 -7.30 -46.08 5.27
C SER A 161 -8.31 -47.18 4.89
N LEU A 162 -8.06 -48.42 5.32
CA LEU A 162 -8.97 -49.56 5.11
C LEU A 162 -10.32 -49.39 5.83
N ASN A 163 -10.36 -48.62 6.91
CA ASN A 163 -11.56 -48.32 7.70
C ASN A 163 -12.23 -47.00 7.27
N ILE A 164 -11.79 -46.42 6.16
CA ILE A 164 -12.40 -45.27 5.51
C ILE A 164 -13.03 -45.75 4.20
N LEU A 165 -14.36 -45.88 4.17
CA LEU A 165 -15.11 -46.24 2.97
C LEU A 165 -15.41 -45.02 2.11
N VAL A 166 -15.64 -45.22 0.82
CA VAL A 166 -16.09 -44.17 -0.10
C VAL A 166 -17.48 -44.50 -0.61
N ASN A 167 -18.43 -43.62 -0.34
CA ASN A 167 -19.81 -43.85 -0.72
C ASN A 167 -20.09 -43.57 -2.21
N SER A 168 -21.30 -43.86 -2.67
CA SER A 168 -21.73 -43.62 -4.06
C SER A 168 -21.71 -42.13 -4.48
N SER A 169 -21.67 -41.22 -3.51
CA SER A 169 -21.49 -39.77 -3.73
C SER A 169 -20.00 -39.35 -3.68
N HIS A 170 -19.06 -40.30 -3.69
CA HIS A 170 -17.62 -40.12 -3.54
C HIS A 170 -17.20 -39.36 -2.28
N ARG A 171 -17.93 -39.56 -1.18
CA ARG A 171 -17.61 -38.98 0.13
C ARG A 171 -17.00 -40.04 1.03
N ALA A 172 -16.01 -39.65 1.82
CA ALA A 172 -15.38 -40.56 2.76
C ALA A 172 -16.25 -40.77 4.02
N VAL A 173 -16.34 -42.03 4.48
CA VAL A 173 -17.18 -42.47 5.59
C VAL A 173 -16.37 -43.39 6.50
N ILE A 174 -16.29 -43.07 7.79
CA ILE A 174 -15.58 -43.86 8.80
C ILE A 174 -16.40 -45.09 9.20
N THR A 175 -15.78 -46.27 9.23
CA THR A 175 -16.40 -47.55 9.63
C THR A 175 -15.52 -48.32 10.63
N ASP A 176 -16.02 -49.46 11.09
CA ASP A 176 -15.33 -50.42 11.98
C ASP A 176 -15.08 -49.91 13.41
N PHE A 177 -16.16 -49.86 14.20
CA PHE A 177 -16.17 -49.29 15.55
C PHE A 177 -15.84 -50.32 16.66
N GLY A 178 -15.37 -51.52 16.31
CA GLY A 178 -15.06 -52.58 17.29
C GLY A 178 -14.01 -52.20 18.33
N SER A 179 -13.06 -51.33 17.95
CA SER A 179 -12.03 -50.78 18.85
C SER A 179 -12.44 -49.48 19.55
N ALA A 180 -13.61 -48.92 19.23
CA ALA A 180 -14.02 -47.61 19.74
C ALA A 180 -14.34 -47.64 21.24
N ARG A 181 -14.08 -46.53 21.92
CA ARG A 181 -14.22 -46.38 23.38
C ARG A 181 -14.80 -45.00 23.72
N ILE A 182 -15.74 -44.97 24.67
CA ILE A 182 -16.22 -43.73 25.28
C ILE A 182 -15.22 -43.34 26.38
N LYS A 183 -14.71 -42.11 26.34
CA LYS A 183 -13.84 -41.59 27.40
C LYS A 183 -14.69 -41.22 28.63
N GLY A 184 -14.52 -41.94 29.73
CA GLY A 184 -15.21 -41.63 30.99
C GLY A 184 -14.72 -40.31 31.60
N ASN A 185 -15.63 -39.53 32.18
CA ASN A 185 -15.28 -38.35 32.97
C ASN A 185 -14.45 -38.81 34.19
N ALA A 186 -13.16 -38.49 34.20
CA ALA A 186 -12.47 -38.25 35.46
C ALA A 186 -12.99 -36.89 35.98
N ASP A 187 -13.55 -36.91 37.19
CA ASP A 187 -14.07 -35.72 37.87
C ASP A 187 -13.02 -34.60 37.93
N GLY A 188 -13.52 -33.37 37.87
CA GLY A 188 -12.73 -32.15 37.84
C GLY A 188 -11.86 -31.96 39.08
N GLY A 189 -10.62 -31.54 38.82
CA GLY A 189 -9.71 -30.94 39.79
C GLY A 189 -8.67 -30.16 39.00
N GLU A 190 -8.78 -28.82 39.03
CA GLU A 190 -7.66 -27.93 38.78
C GLU A 190 -6.52 -28.31 39.74
N ASP A 191 -5.29 -28.49 39.26
CA ASP A 191 -4.20 -27.59 39.66
C ASP A 191 -2.81 -27.98 39.11
N THR A 192 -2.04 -26.90 39.06
CA THR A 192 -0.64 -26.64 38.72
C THR A 192 0.44 -27.66 39.12
N ALA A 193 1.56 -27.55 38.39
CA ALA A 193 2.82 -28.27 38.55
C ALA A 193 3.46 -28.21 39.95
N SER A 194 4.05 -29.34 40.39
CA SER A 194 5.39 -29.39 41.02
C SER A 194 5.85 -30.84 41.28
N GLU A 195 7.15 -31.07 41.14
CA GLU A 195 7.91 -32.28 41.47
C GLU A 195 7.83 -32.67 42.96
N GLN A 196 7.76 -33.97 43.27
CA GLN A 196 8.63 -34.69 44.24
C GLN A 196 8.19 -36.15 44.46
N SER A 197 9.19 -37.02 44.66
CA SER A 197 9.12 -38.48 44.81
C SER A 197 8.96 -38.92 46.30
N PRO A 198 8.96 -40.22 46.67
CA PRO A 198 7.77 -40.94 47.15
C PRO A 198 7.87 -41.48 48.60
N GLU A 199 6.75 -41.74 49.28
CA GLU A 199 6.71 -42.79 50.33
C GLU A 199 5.29 -43.32 50.69
N VAL A 200 5.27 -44.65 50.74
CA VAL A 200 4.31 -45.71 51.13
C VAL A 200 3.31 -45.43 52.29
N LEU A 201 2.00 -45.71 52.09
CA LEU A 201 1.18 -46.63 52.96
C LEU A 201 -0.23 -46.96 52.40
N ASN A 202 -0.33 -48.09 51.70
CA ASN A 202 -1.32 -49.19 51.79
C ASN A 202 -2.72 -48.98 52.47
N LYS A 203 -3.84 -49.16 51.72
CA LYS A 203 -4.70 -50.38 51.73
C LYS A 203 -6.07 -50.22 51.04
N ASN A 204 -6.27 -51.06 50.02
CA ASN A 204 -7.44 -51.87 49.66
C ASN A 204 -8.83 -51.22 49.47
N THR A 205 -9.18 -50.96 48.20
CA THR A 205 -10.20 -51.74 47.45
C THR A 205 -10.15 -51.34 45.98
N ASN A 206 -9.41 -52.09 45.16
CA ASN A 206 -9.52 -52.03 43.70
C ASN A 206 -9.44 -53.48 43.17
N GLN A 207 -10.57 -53.97 42.68
CA GLN A 207 -10.62 -55.17 41.87
C GLN A 207 -10.34 -54.70 40.43
N GLU A 208 -9.05 -54.67 40.08
CA GLU A 208 -8.56 -54.31 38.74
C GLU A 208 -9.08 -55.31 37.70
N LEU A 209 -9.84 -54.83 36.71
CA LEU A 209 -9.95 -55.51 35.42
C LEU A 209 -8.58 -55.41 34.74
N ARG A 210 -7.78 -56.47 34.84
CA ARG A 210 -6.59 -56.64 33.98
C ARG A 210 -7.02 -56.80 32.53
N SER A 211 -6.41 -56.02 31.66
CA SER A 211 -6.57 -56.10 30.20
C SER A 211 -5.58 -57.12 29.60
N PRO A 212 -5.90 -57.86 28.52
CA PRO A 212 -5.03 -58.93 28.00
C PRO A 212 -3.79 -58.40 27.25
N GLU A 213 -2.66 -59.10 27.39
CA GLU A 213 -1.39 -58.87 26.68
C GLU A 213 -1.45 -59.32 25.20
N ALA A 214 -0.82 -58.58 24.29
CA ALA A 214 -0.71 -58.93 22.87
C ALA A 214 0.53 -59.81 22.60
N LYS A 215 0.35 -60.96 21.95
CA LYS A 215 1.43 -61.80 21.40
C LYS A 215 1.32 -61.90 19.88
N PHE A 216 2.45 -61.81 19.19
CA PHE A 216 2.57 -61.73 17.72
C PHE A 216 2.98 -63.08 17.10
N ASN A 217 2.44 -63.41 15.92
CA ASN A 217 2.94 -64.49 15.06
C ASN A 217 2.78 -64.14 13.57
N SER A 218 3.74 -64.58 12.73
CA SER A 218 3.97 -64.07 11.38
C SER A 218 3.72 -65.12 10.28
N SER A 219 2.74 -64.91 9.40
CA SER A 219 2.82 -65.21 7.96
C SER A 219 1.49 -65.06 7.19
N ASN A 220 1.64 -64.54 5.96
CA ASN A 220 0.76 -64.57 4.78
C ASN A 220 -0.06 -63.30 4.45
N VAL A 221 0.18 -62.87 3.20
CA VAL A 221 -0.38 -61.75 2.47
C VAL A 221 -1.65 -62.22 1.77
N GLU A 222 -2.79 -61.87 2.34
CA GLU A 222 -4.13 -61.84 1.72
C GLU A 222 -5.00 -60.90 2.57
N LEU A 223 -5.98 -60.24 1.96
CA LEU A 223 -6.84 -59.20 2.54
C LEU A 223 -7.27 -59.59 3.97
N THR A 224 -6.73 -58.90 4.97
CA THR A 224 -6.94 -59.21 6.38
C THR A 224 -7.59 -58.02 7.06
N LEU A 225 -8.92 -58.08 7.23
CA LEU A 225 -9.58 -57.31 8.28
C LEU A 225 -9.09 -57.86 9.63
N THR A 226 -7.99 -57.32 10.14
CA THR A 226 -7.46 -57.45 11.50
C THR A 226 -6.87 -58.80 11.93
N GLY A 227 -5.58 -58.98 11.61
CA GLY A 227 -4.59 -59.51 12.56
C GLY A 227 -3.63 -58.37 12.97
N PRO A 228 -2.84 -58.50 14.06
CA PRO A 228 -2.01 -57.43 14.63
C PRO A 228 -1.00 -56.79 13.67
N GLY A 229 -0.70 -57.42 12.53
CA GLY A 229 0.43 -57.02 11.70
C GLY A 229 0.26 -55.84 10.76
N PHE A 230 -0.98 -55.42 10.45
CA PHE A 230 -1.22 -54.30 9.54
C PHE A 230 -1.53 -52.97 10.26
N SER A 231 -2.21 -52.97 11.41
CA SER A 231 -2.53 -51.72 12.13
C SER A 231 -1.28 -50.96 12.62
N VAL A 232 -0.15 -51.65 12.85
CA VAL A 232 1.13 -51.07 13.33
C VAL A 232 1.59 -49.85 12.52
N ARG A 233 1.28 -49.79 11.23
CA ARG A 233 1.65 -48.69 10.31
C ARG A 233 0.99 -47.35 10.63
N TRP A 234 -0.22 -47.37 11.18
CA TRP A 234 -0.97 -46.17 11.59
C TRP A 234 -0.98 -45.98 13.10
N THR A 235 -0.43 -46.92 13.87
CA THR A 235 -0.39 -46.87 15.34
C THR A 235 0.57 -45.79 15.84
N ALA A 236 0.12 -45.04 16.84
CA ALA A 236 0.91 -43.99 17.49
C ALA A 236 2.02 -44.58 18.40
N PRO A 237 3.16 -43.90 18.59
CA PRO A 237 4.29 -44.41 19.35
C PRO A 237 3.96 -44.76 20.80
N GLU A 238 3.07 -43.99 21.44
CA GLU A 238 2.61 -44.25 22.81
C GLU A 238 1.79 -45.54 22.93
N VAL A 239 1.08 -45.94 21.87
CA VAL A 239 0.29 -47.18 21.85
C VAL A 239 1.21 -48.39 21.62
N LEU A 240 2.31 -48.23 20.88
CA LEU A 240 3.33 -49.27 20.69
C LEU A 240 4.14 -49.58 21.95
N GLY A 241 4.22 -48.63 22.89
CA GLY A 241 5.01 -48.71 24.13
C GLY A 241 4.25 -49.17 25.38
N ASN A 242 3.12 -49.90 25.22
CA ASN A 242 2.16 -50.30 26.27
C ASN A 242 1.13 -49.23 26.73
N GLY A 243 0.98 -48.12 25.99
CA GLY A 243 -0.02 -47.09 26.28
C GLY A 243 -1.43 -47.43 25.75
N VAL A 244 -2.44 -46.76 26.31
CA VAL A 244 -3.85 -46.89 25.89
C VAL A 244 -4.15 -45.95 24.72
N GLN A 245 -4.96 -46.40 23.77
CA GLN A 245 -5.46 -45.57 22.68
C GLN A 245 -6.35 -44.44 23.21
N ASP A 246 -6.09 -43.21 22.76
CA ASP A 246 -6.82 -42.00 23.15
C ASP A 246 -6.99 -41.06 21.93
N LEU A 247 -7.74 -39.95 22.08
CA LEU A 247 -8.01 -38.99 21.01
C LEU A 247 -6.73 -38.53 20.26
N PRO A 248 -5.59 -38.26 20.93
CA PRO A 248 -4.35 -37.92 20.23
C PRO A 248 -3.75 -39.06 19.38
N SER A 249 -4.07 -40.32 19.68
CA SER A 249 -3.63 -41.48 18.89
C SER A 249 -4.44 -41.63 17.60
N ASP A 250 -5.74 -41.29 17.63
CA ASP A 250 -6.56 -41.13 16.40
C ASP A 250 -5.96 -40.05 15.49
N MET A 251 -5.53 -38.91 16.08
CA MET A 251 -4.93 -37.82 15.32
C MET A 251 -3.59 -38.20 14.67
N TRP A 252 -2.80 -39.07 15.29
CA TRP A 252 -1.60 -39.63 14.66
C TRP A 252 -1.94 -40.47 13.43
N ALA A 253 -2.94 -41.36 13.55
CA ALA A 253 -3.42 -42.16 12.43
C ALA A 253 -3.97 -41.29 11.29
N ILE A 254 -4.64 -40.18 11.62
CA ILE A 254 -5.12 -39.20 10.64
C ILE A 254 -3.98 -38.60 9.82
N GLY A 255 -2.82 -38.30 10.42
CA GLY A 255 -1.64 -37.86 9.68
C GLY A 255 -1.24 -38.85 8.59
N TRP A 256 -1.27 -40.15 8.91
CA TRP A 256 -0.96 -41.22 7.95
C TRP A 256 -2.04 -41.45 6.90
N ILE A 257 -3.31 -41.32 7.27
CA ILE A 257 -4.43 -41.36 6.32
C ILE A 257 -4.31 -40.20 5.32
N CYS A 258 -3.96 -38.99 5.78
CA CYS A 258 -3.69 -37.85 4.89
C CYS A 258 -2.52 -38.12 3.95
N TRP A 259 -1.42 -38.67 4.46
CA TRP A 259 -0.26 -39.06 3.65
C TRP A 259 -0.65 -40.06 2.55
N GLU A 260 -1.39 -41.10 2.90
CA GLU A 260 -1.81 -42.13 1.96
C GLU A 260 -2.79 -41.58 0.92
N ILE A 261 -3.77 -40.76 1.33
CA ILE A 261 -4.70 -40.12 0.40
C ILE A 261 -3.97 -39.23 -0.60
N MET A 262 -2.98 -38.48 -0.13
CA MET A 262 -2.22 -37.57 -0.99
C MET A 262 -1.27 -38.29 -1.93
N THR A 263 -0.53 -39.29 -1.43
CA THR A 263 0.57 -39.93 -2.18
C THR A 263 0.17 -41.22 -2.90
N GLY A 264 -0.94 -41.85 -2.50
CA GLY A 264 -1.33 -43.18 -2.92
C GLY A 264 -0.46 -44.31 -2.36
N LYS A 265 0.54 -44.00 -1.52
CA LYS A 265 1.50 -44.97 -0.97
C LYS A 265 1.12 -45.41 0.43
N LEU A 266 1.38 -46.68 0.75
CA LEU A 266 1.20 -47.19 2.10
C LEU A 266 2.20 -46.54 3.08
N PRO A 267 1.83 -46.25 4.35
CA PRO A 267 2.82 -45.86 5.36
C PRO A 267 3.90 -46.93 5.48
N PHE A 268 5.16 -46.53 5.30
CA PHE A 268 6.33 -47.41 5.35
C PHE A 268 6.29 -48.59 4.35
N GLU A 269 5.80 -48.34 3.12
CA GLU A 269 5.69 -49.33 2.04
C GLU A 269 7.00 -50.07 1.74
N GLU A 270 8.16 -49.51 2.12
CA GLU A 270 9.46 -50.14 1.96
C GLU A 270 9.75 -51.33 2.89
N PHE A 271 8.91 -51.59 3.89
CA PHE A 271 9.11 -52.66 4.87
C PHE A 271 8.02 -53.73 4.79
N ASP A 272 8.42 -55.00 4.74
CA ASP A 272 7.51 -56.15 4.63
C ASP A 272 7.05 -56.73 5.99
N TRP A 273 7.65 -56.30 7.11
CA TRP A 273 7.32 -56.80 8.45
C TRP A 273 7.44 -55.71 9.53
N GLU A 274 6.83 -55.93 10.70
CA GLU A 274 6.50 -54.89 11.70
C GLU A 274 7.69 -54.27 12.45
N GLY A 275 8.76 -55.04 12.70
CA GLY A 275 9.86 -54.61 13.58
C GLY A 275 10.55 -53.30 13.17
N PRO A 276 10.98 -53.14 11.89
CA PRO A 276 11.56 -51.90 11.39
C PRO A 276 10.61 -50.71 11.44
N ILE A 277 9.30 -50.95 11.26
CA ILE A 277 8.25 -49.93 11.31
C ILE A 277 8.12 -49.39 12.74
N ILE A 278 8.01 -50.29 13.72
CA ILE A 278 7.94 -49.94 15.15
C ILE A 278 9.18 -49.12 15.55
N PHE A 279 10.37 -49.58 15.13
CA PHE A 279 11.62 -48.89 15.44
C PHE A 279 11.64 -47.45 14.90
N ARG A 280 11.25 -47.23 13.64
CA ARG A 280 11.20 -45.88 13.04
C ARG A 280 10.16 -44.98 13.69
N VAL A 281 8.96 -45.50 13.96
CA VAL A 281 7.87 -44.74 14.62
C VAL A 281 8.31 -44.28 16.01
N VAL A 282 8.88 -45.17 16.83
CA VAL A 282 9.36 -44.84 18.18
C VAL A 282 10.53 -43.87 18.15
N LYS A 283 11.42 -43.95 17.16
CA LYS A 283 12.54 -43.01 16.97
C LYS A 283 12.11 -41.65 16.40
N GLY A 284 10.88 -41.51 15.91
CA GLY A 284 10.42 -40.31 15.21
C GLY A 284 11.01 -40.13 13.80
N GLU A 285 11.52 -41.20 13.20
CA GLU A 285 12.10 -41.21 11.85
C GLU A 285 11.00 -41.32 10.79
N LEU A 286 10.30 -40.20 10.56
CA LEU A 286 9.15 -40.09 9.66
C LEU A 286 9.54 -39.56 8.27
N PRO A 287 8.75 -39.84 7.22
CA PRO A 287 9.04 -39.40 5.87
C PRO A 287 9.08 -37.86 5.74
N THR A 288 9.98 -37.38 4.87
CA THR A 288 10.14 -35.94 4.62
C THR A 288 9.04 -35.42 3.69
N ILE A 289 7.95 -34.94 4.28
CA ILE A 289 6.73 -34.48 3.57
C ILE A 289 6.99 -33.42 2.50
N ARG A 290 7.91 -32.49 2.77
CA ARG A 290 8.19 -31.34 1.90
C ARG A 290 8.93 -31.69 0.60
N LYS A 291 9.48 -32.91 0.47
CA LYS A 291 10.21 -33.36 -0.73
C LYS A 291 9.32 -34.12 -1.73
N ASN A 292 8.05 -34.36 -1.39
CA ASN A 292 7.12 -35.06 -2.27
C ASN A 292 6.44 -34.06 -3.21
N ASP A 293 6.45 -34.31 -4.51
CA ASP A 293 5.95 -33.38 -5.53
C ASP A 293 4.48 -32.99 -5.29
N GLN A 294 3.59 -33.93 -4.95
CA GLN A 294 2.17 -33.66 -4.72
C GLN A 294 1.91 -32.90 -3.41
N LEU A 295 2.71 -33.15 -2.37
CA LEU A 295 2.56 -32.53 -1.06
C LEU A 295 3.25 -31.18 -0.95
N SER A 296 4.34 -30.97 -1.71
CA SER A 296 5.04 -29.68 -1.78
C SER A 296 4.13 -28.54 -2.23
N HIS A 297 3.10 -28.87 -3.02
CA HIS A 297 2.04 -27.98 -3.46
C HIS A 297 1.03 -27.56 -2.36
N LEU A 298 1.03 -28.20 -1.19
CA LEU A 298 0.08 -27.96 -0.08
C LEU A 298 0.81 -27.82 1.27
N LEU A 299 1.58 -26.73 1.44
CA LEU A 299 2.34 -26.46 2.66
C LEU A 299 1.50 -26.49 3.94
N GLN A 300 0.26 -26.01 3.88
CA GLN A 300 -0.67 -26.03 5.02
C GLN A 300 -1.01 -27.46 5.44
N LEU A 301 -1.31 -28.35 4.50
CA LEU A 301 -1.58 -29.76 4.78
C LEU A 301 -0.33 -30.48 5.31
N CYS A 302 0.86 -30.14 4.80
CA CYS A 302 2.12 -30.65 5.31
C CYS A 302 2.34 -30.27 6.77
N SER A 303 2.03 -29.03 7.15
CA SER A 303 2.11 -28.58 8.54
C SER A 303 1.13 -29.37 9.42
N LEU A 304 -0.11 -29.54 8.97
CA LEU A 304 -1.13 -30.27 9.71
C LEU A 304 -0.74 -31.74 9.96
N MET A 305 -0.21 -32.44 8.95
CA MET A 305 0.31 -33.80 9.13
C MET A 305 1.50 -33.83 10.09
N SER A 306 2.37 -32.82 10.04
CA SER A 306 3.50 -32.71 10.98
C SER A 306 3.02 -32.52 12.43
N ASP A 307 1.98 -31.70 12.62
CA ASP A 307 1.36 -31.47 13.93
C ASP A 307 0.64 -32.72 14.47
N CYS A 308 0.07 -33.56 13.59
CA CYS A 308 -0.46 -34.89 13.93
C CYS A 308 0.64 -35.85 14.41
N TRP A 309 1.85 -35.72 13.90
CA TRP A 309 2.97 -36.62 14.17
C TRP A 309 3.94 -36.15 15.27
N LEU A 310 3.52 -35.21 16.12
CA LEU A 310 4.30 -34.84 17.29
C LEU A 310 4.42 -36.04 18.26
N LEU A 311 5.63 -36.38 18.68
CA LEU A 311 5.87 -37.54 19.56
C LEU A 311 5.13 -37.43 20.90
N ASN A 312 5.02 -36.21 21.45
CA ASN A 312 4.26 -35.95 22.67
C ASN A 312 2.75 -35.84 22.36
N PRO A 313 1.89 -36.77 22.86
CA PRO A 313 0.46 -36.78 22.57
C PRO A 313 -0.28 -35.50 23.00
N VAL A 314 0.15 -34.87 24.11
CA VAL A 314 -0.49 -33.65 24.65
C VAL A 314 -0.29 -32.44 23.73
N ARG A 315 0.79 -32.44 22.93
CA ARG A 315 1.10 -31.34 22.01
C ARG A 315 0.50 -31.54 20.61
N ARG A 316 -0.09 -32.70 20.31
CA ARG A 316 -0.69 -32.98 18.99
C ARG A 316 -1.90 -32.09 18.76
N ILE A 317 -2.10 -31.72 17.50
CA ILE A 317 -3.28 -30.98 17.05
C ILE A 317 -4.55 -31.80 17.31
N ASP A 318 -5.59 -31.16 17.84
CA ASP A 318 -6.91 -31.77 18.01
C ASP A 318 -7.74 -31.73 16.71
N ALA A 319 -8.79 -32.57 16.64
CA ALA A 319 -9.61 -32.69 15.44
C ALA A 319 -10.34 -31.40 15.04
N SER A 320 -10.79 -30.59 16.00
CA SER A 320 -11.51 -29.33 15.74
C SER A 320 -10.57 -28.29 15.15
N THR A 321 -9.35 -28.18 15.71
CA THR A 321 -8.31 -27.29 15.18
C THR A 321 -7.84 -27.74 13.80
N PHE A 322 -7.64 -29.04 13.58
CA PHE A 322 -7.29 -29.58 12.26
C PHE A 322 -8.37 -29.24 11.24
N ARG A 323 -9.64 -29.55 11.55
CA ARG A 323 -10.80 -29.30 10.68
C ARG A 323 -10.92 -27.83 10.30
N ARG A 324 -10.78 -26.92 11.27
CA ARG A 324 -10.82 -25.47 11.03
C ARG A 324 -9.72 -25.02 10.06
N LYS A 325 -8.50 -25.51 10.23
CA LYS A 325 -7.36 -25.16 9.36
C LYS A 325 -7.50 -25.78 7.95
N VAL A 326 -7.89 -27.04 7.83
CA VAL A 326 -7.98 -27.72 6.51
C VAL A 326 -9.18 -27.29 5.68
N LYS A 327 -10.23 -26.72 6.30
CA LYS A 327 -11.43 -26.20 5.60
C LYS A 327 -11.08 -25.14 4.54
N GLY A 328 -10.00 -24.39 4.73
CA GLY A 328 -9.54 -23.37 3.78
C GLY A 328 -8.77 -23.92 2.57
N VAL A 329 -8.41 -25.20 2.57
CA VAL A 329 -7.66 -25.81 1.46
C VAL A 329 -8.63 -26.10 0.29
N PRO A 330 -8.32 -25.65 -0.94
CA PRO A 330 -9.17 -25.88 -2.12
C PRO A 330 -9.52 -27.37 -2.30
N SER A 331 -10.82 -27.68 -2.37
CA SER A 331 -11.32 -29.04 -2.50
C SER A 331 -12.57 -29.13 -3.36
N THR A 332 -12.78 -30.28 -4.00
CA THR A 332 -14.03 -30.60 -4.72
C THR A 332 -14.30 -32.08 -4.61
N VAL A 333 -15.57 -32.49 -4.59
CA VAL A 333 -15.93 -33.91 -4.58
C VAL A 333 -15.48 -34.56 -5.90
N PRO A 334 -14.86 -35.76 -5.85
CA PRO A 334 -14.50 -36.51 -7.06
C PRO A 334 -15.72 -36.79 -7.97
N LEU A 335 -15.52 -36.72 -9.29
CA LEU A 335 -16.55 -37.04 -10.29
C LEU A 335 -16.12 -38.21 -11.18
N LYS A 336 -17.05 -39.11 -11.50
CA LYS A 336 -16.76 -40.32 -12.29
C LYS A 336 -16.48 -39.97 -13.75
N ASN A 337 -15.44 -40.58 -14.33
CA ASN A 337 -15.14 -40.45 -15.75
C ASN A 337 -16.24 -41.07 -16.62
N THR A 338 -16.82 -40.30 -17.52
CA THR A 338 -17.65 -40.83 -18.61
C THR A 338 -16.74 -41.46 -19.66
N SER A 339 -16.71 -42.79 -19.69
CA SER A 339 -16.20 -43.70 -20.74
C SER A 339 -15.33 -43.05 -21.84
N GLY A 340 -14.01 -43.07 -21.67
CA GLY A 340 -13.08 -42.61 -22.70
C GLY A 340 -11.65 -42.33 -22.24
N GLY A 341 -11.06 -43.14 -21.35
CA GLY A 341 -9.59 -43.22 -21.08
C GLY A 341 -8.85 -41.98 -20.56
N SER A 342 -9.33 -40.75 -20.75
CA SER A 342 -8.72 -39.49 -20.30
C SER A 342 -9.67 -38.78 -19.35
N LYS A 343 -9.14 -38.30 -18.23
CA LYS A 343 -9.92 -37.61 -17.21
C LYS A 343 -10.44 -36.27 -17.73
N VAL A 344 -11.76 -36.14 -17.84
CA VAL A 344 -12.41 -34.87 -18.18
C VAL A 344 -12.57 -34.06 -16.88
N ARG A 345 -11.77 -33.01 -16.72
CA ARG A 345 -11.89 -32.11 -15.56
C ARG A 345 -13.20 -31.34 -15.62
N SER A 346 -13.97 -31.34 -14.53
CA SER A 346 -15.17 -30.53 -14.40
C SER A 346 -14.82 -29.05 -14.23
N ALA A 347 -15.78 -28.15 -14.48
CA ALA A 347 -15.57 -26.72 -14.29
C ALA A 347 -15.23 -26.40 -12.82
N ALA A 348 -15.90 -27.06 -11.87
CA ALA A 348 -15.63 -26.91 -10.44
C ALA A 348 -14.21 -27.35 -10.06
N LEU A 349 -13.71 -28.44 -10.64
CA LEU A 349 -12.33 -28.89 -10.43
C LEU A 349 -11.31 -27.89 -10.97
N LEU A 350 -11.53 -27.36 -12.18
CA LEU A 350 -10.67 -26.32 -12.76
C LEU A 350 -10.63 -25.06 -11.91
N LEU A 351 -11.77 -24.64 -11.35
CA LEU A 351 -11.83 -23.52 -10.38
C LEU A 351 -10.96 -23.80 -9.15
N GLN A 352 -11.04 -24.99 -8.55
CA GLN A 352 -10.23 -25.31 -7.36
C GLN A 352 -8.73 -25.44 -7.69
N LEU A 353 -8.38 -26.00 -8.86
CA LEU A 353 -6.99 -26.02 -9.34
C LEU A 353 -6.46 -24.60 -9.53
N GLY A 354 -7.27 -23.69 -10.08
CA GLY A 354 -6.92 -22.28 -10.18
C GLY A 354 -6.66 -21.64 -8.81
N ARG A 355 -7.51 -21.90 -7.81
CA ARG A 355 -7.31 -21.42 -6.42
C ARG A 355 -6.04 -21.97 -5.79
N MET A 356 -5.74 -23.24 -6.03
CA MET A 356 -4.52 -23.87 -5.56
C MET A 356 -3.27 -23.20 -6.15
N TYR A 357 -3.23 -22.99 -7.48
CA TYR A 357 -2.12 -22.28 -8.12
C TYR A 357 -2.02 -20.82 -7.65
N HIS A 358 -3.17 -20.17 -7.39
CA HIS A 358 -3.20 -18.82 -6.84
C HIS A 358 -2.56 -18.76 -5.45
N HIS A 359 -2.88 -19.69 -4.55
CA HIS A 359 -2.23 -19.80 -3.23
C HIS A 359 -0.72 -20.10 -3.30
N GLN A 360 -0.26 -20.69 -4.39
CA GLN A 360 1.17 -20.91 -4.66
C GLN A 360 1.84 -19.70 -5.34
N MET A 361 1.13 -18.59 -5.50
CA MET A 361 1.56 -17.40 -6.24
C MET A 361 1.90 -17.68 -7.72
N ASN A 362 1.44 -18.81 -8.26
CA ASN A 362 1.58 -19.14 -9.68
C ASN A 362 0.40 -18.56 -10.48
N THR A 363 0.41 -17.24 -10.62
CA THR A 363 -0.66 -16.44 -11.23
C THR A 363 -0.97 -16.86 -12.67
N ARG A 364 0.07 -17.19 -13.46
CA ARG A 364 -0.08 -17.63 -14.86
C ARG A 364 -0.87 -18.94 -14.98
N MET A 365 -0.56 -19.93 -14.14
CA MET A 365 -1.29 -21.19 -14.13
C MET A 365 -2.70 -21.01 -13.57
N ALA A 366 -2.86 -20.19 -12.53
CA ALA A 366 -4.17 -19.87 -11.96
C ALA A 366 -5.11 -19.22 -13.00
N GLU A 367 -4.63 -18.20 -13.72
CA GLU A 367 -5.36 -17.54 -14.81
C GLU A 367 -5.80 -18.56 -15.88
N SER A 368 -4.88 -19.43 -16.33
CA SER A 368 -5.17 -20.48 -17.31
C SER A 368 -6.28 -21.43 -16.84
N GLN A 369 -6.23 -21.87 -15.58
CA GLN A 369 -7.26 -22.76 -15.02
C GLN A 369 -8.61 -22.05 -14.85
N TYR A 370 -8.64 -20.78 -14.42
CA TYR A 370 -9.89 -20.02 -14.30
C TYR A 370 -10.53 -19.77 -15.67
N GLN A 371 -9.74 -19.45 -16.70
CA GLN A 371 -10.27 -19.28 -18.05
C GLN A 371 -10.83 -20.60 -18.61
N ALA A 372 -10.15 -21.72 -18.36
CA ALA A 372 -10.64 -23.05 -18.71
C ALA A 372 -11.95 -23.38 -17.97
N ALA A 373 -12.05 -23.04 -16.68
CA ALA A 373 -13.26 -23.20 -15.87
C ALA A 373 -14.43 -22.39 -16.43
N ILE A 374 -14.22 -21.12 -16.79
CA ILE A 374 -15.24 -20.24 -17.39
C ILE A 374 -15.74 -20.82 -18.72
N ASN A 375 -14.83 -21.26 -19.59
CA ASN A 375 -15.17 -21.80 -20.90
C ASN A 375 -16.00 -23.09 -20.77
N LEU A 376 -15.61 -23.99 -19.86
CA LEU A 376 -16.35 -25.22 -19.62
C LEU A 376 -17.70 -24.96 -18.95
N ALA A 377 -17.72 -24.12 -17.91
CA ALA A 377 -18.94 -23.71 -17.22
C ALA A 377 -19.96 -23.07 -18.16
N THR A 378 -19.49 -22.28 -19.13
CA THR A 378 -20.35 -21.69 -20.18
C THR A 378 -20.97 -22.77 -21.08
N LYS A 379 -20.20 -23.80 -21.44
CA LYS A 379 -20.70 -24.94 -22.25
C LYS A 379 -21.68 -25.82 -21.47
N THR A 380 -21.43 -26.03 -20.19
CA THR A 380 -22.26 -26.87 -19.31
C THR A 380 -23.40 -26.11 -18.64
N GLN A 381 -23.54 -24.80 -18.91
CA GLN A 381 -24.52 -23.89 -18.27
C GLN A 381 -24.42 -23.88 -16.72
N ASP A 382 -23.20 -24.03 -16.19
CA ASP A 382 -22.92 -23.91 -14.75
C ASP A 382 -22.63 -22.44 -14.41
N ASP A 383 -23.70 -21.67 -14.26
CA ASP A 383 -23.62 -20.24 -13.96
C ASP A 383 -22.90 -19.93 -12.64
N ARG A 384 -23.00 -20.81 -11.64
CA ARG A 384 -22.38 -20.61 -10.32
C ARG A 384 -20.86 -20.71 -10.41
N THR A 385 -20.34 -21.76 -11.06
CA THR A 385 -18.89 -21.90 -11.25
C THR A 385 -18.36 -20.80 -12.16
N LYS A 386 -19.10 -20.44 -13.23
CA LYS A 386 -18.72 -19.35 -14.13
C LYS A 386 -18.52 -18.04 -13.36
N ALA A 387 -19.49 -17.65 -12.52
CA ALA A 387 -19.40 -16.41 -11.73
C ALA A 387 -18.23 -16.44 -10.73
N ASN A 388 -18.07 -17.53 -9.98
CA ASN A 388 -16.96 -17.67 -9.03
C ASN A 388 -15.58 -17.66 -9.70
N SER A 389 -15.45 -18.21 -10.91
CA SER A 389 -14.21 -18.16 -11.69
C SER A 389 -13.93 -16.75 -12.23
N LEU A 390 -14.97 -16.01 -12.61
CA LEU A 390 -14.84 -14.60 -13.02
C LEU A 390 -14.40 -13.71 -11.85
N ASP A 391 -14.96 -13.90 -10.64
CA ASP A 391 -14.51 -13.16 -9.44
C ASP A 391 -13.03 -13.43 -9.14
N ALA A 392 -12.63 -14.71 -9.15
CA ALA A 392 -11.25 -15.09 -8.89
C ALA A 392 -10.27 -14.57 -9.96
N LEU A 393 -10.72 -14.54 -11.22
CA LEU A 393 -9.95 -13.95 -12.32
C LEU A 393 -9.86 -12.43 -12.19
N GLY A 394 -10.95 -11.77 -11.75
CA GLY A 394 -10.99 -10.34 -11.45
C GLY A 394 -9.96 -9.95 -10.39
N GLN A 395 -9.83 -10.75 -9.32
CA GLN A 395 -8.81 -10.54 -8.28
C GLN A 395 -7.38 -10.69 -8.82
N ILE A 396 -7.12 -11.66 -9.70
CA ILE A 396 -5.80 -11.79 -10.34
C ILE A 396 -5.50 -10.59 -11.23
N TYR A 397 -6.48 -10.12 -12.01
CA TYR A 397 -6.30 -8.94 -12.86
C TYR A 397 -6.10 -7.66 -12.07
N ASP A 398 -6.77 -7.51 -10.93
CA ASP A 398 -6.53 -6.43 -9.97
C ASP A 398 -5.08 -6.45 -9.46
N ALA A 399 -4.61 -7.60 -8.97
CA ALA A 399 -3.24 -7.76 -8.48
C ALA A 399 -2.16 -7.55 -9.56
N GLN A 400 -2.52 -7.67 -10.84
CA GLN A 400 -1.65 -7.40 -11.99
C GLN A 400 -1.80 -5.96 -12.53
N SER A 401 -2.56 -5.10 -11.86
CA SER A 401 -2.90 -3.73 -12.31
C SER A 401 -3.61 -3.68 -13.67
N LYS A 402 -4.24 -4.79 -14.11
CA LYS A 402 -5.06 -4.88 -15.33
C LYS A 402 -6.49 -4.42 -15.06
N ASN A 403 -6.63 -3.18 -14.61
CA ASN A 403 -7.89 -2.63 -14.07
C ASN A 403 -9.09 -2.82 -15.01
N GLN A 404 -8.94 -2.58 -16.31
CA GLN A 404 -10.04 -2.76 -17.28
C GLN A 404 -10.48 -4.21 -17.46
N ALA A 405 -9.57 -5.19 -17.34
CA ALA A 405 -9.91 -6.60 -17.43
C ALA A 405 -10.59 -7.07 -16.14
N ALA A 406 -10.11 -6.59 -14.99
CA ALA A 406 -10.72 -6.85 -13.68
C ALA A 406 -12.15 -6.30 -13.62
N GLU A 407 -12.37 -5.05 -14.05
CA GLU A 407 -13.69 -4.42 -14.10
C GLU A 407 -14.68 -5.26 -14.92
N LYS A 408 -14.31 -5.67 -16.14
CA LYS A 408 -15.16 -6.51 -16.99
C LYS A 408 -15.52 -7.84 -16.32
N ALA A 409 -14.53 -8.48 -15.66
CA ALA A 409 -14.74 -9.75 -14.98
C ALA A 409 -15.74 -9.59 -13.81
N PHE A 410 -15.57 -8.58 -12.96
CA PHE A 410 -16.48 -8.35 -11.83
C PHE A 410 -17.88 -7.90 -12.27
N ILE A 411 -18.02 -7.10 -13.34
CA ILE A 411 -19.34 -6.74 -13.90
C ILE A 411 -20.08 -7.99 -14.37
N GLU A 412 -19.40 -8.89 -15.10
CA GLU A 412 -20.02 -10.13 -15.57
C GLU A 412 -20.34 -11.08 -14.41
N ALA A 413 -19.45 -11.21 -13.42
CA ALA A 413 -19.69 -12.00 -12.22
C ALA A 413 -20.89 -11.50 -11.42
N ARG A 414 -20.97 -10.19 -11.14
CA ARG A 414 -22.10 -9.53 -10.48
C ARG A 414 -23.41 -9.84 -11.19
N ARG A 415 -23.46 -9.67 -12.51
CA ARG A 415 -24.66 -9.93 -13.33
C ARG A 415 -25.12 -11.39 -13.20
N ILE A 416 -24.20 -12.35 -13.20
CA ILE A 416 -24.53 -13.76 -13.08
C ILE A 416 -25.00 -14.08 -11.65
N HIS A 417 -24.30 -13.60 -10.62
CA HIS A 417 -24.70 -13.78 -9.21
C HIS A 417 -26.09 -13.25 -8.92
N SER A 418 -26.40 -12.05 -9.42
CA SER A 418 -27.74 -11.45 -9.29
C SER A 418 -28.81 -12.32 -9.98
N ARG A 419 -28.53 -12.83 -11.19
CA ARG A 419 -29.44 -13.71 -11.92
C ARG A 419 -29.72 -15.04 -11.21
N ILE A 420 -28.72 -15.62 -10.54
CA ILE A 420 -28.88 -16.90 -9.81
C ILE A 420 -29.32 -16.71 -8.35
N GLY A 421 -29.55 -15.47 -7.90
CA GLY A 421 -29.94 -15.15 -6.53
C GLY A 421 -28.84 -15.36 -5.48
N ASN A 422 -27.56 -15.32 -5.88
CA ASN A 422 -26.43 -15.45 -4.97
C ASN A 422 -26.02 -14.08 -4.41
N GLU A 423 -26.77 -13.57 -3.43
CA GLU A 423 -26.56 -12.24 -2.84
C GLU A 423 -25.14 -12.06 -2.26
N LEU A 424 -24.55 -13.11 -1.65
CA LEU A 424 -23.17 -13.05 -1.14
C LEU A 424 -22.15 -12.86 -2.27
N GLY A 425 -22.32 -13.57 -3.39
CA GLY A 425 -21.46 -13.42 -4.56
C GLY A 425 -21.62 -12.05 -5.21
N GLU A 426 -22.86 -11.54 -5.28
CA GLU A 426 -23.14 -10.20 -5.81
C GLU A 426 -22.45 -9.11 -4.98
N ALA A 427 -22.53 -9.19 -3.65
CA ALA A 427 -21.86 -8.25 -2.76
C ALA A 427 -20.33 -8.31 -2.88
N ASN A 428 -19.75 -9.51 -3.02
CA ASN A 428 -18.29 -9.67 -3.20
C ASN A 428 -17.82 -9.10 -4.54
N ALA A 429 -18.57 -9.31 -5.62
CA ALA A 429 -18.27 -8.73 -6.93
C ALA A 429 -18.38 -7.20 -6.89
N LEU A 430 -19.37 -6.64 -6.20
CA LEU A 430 -19.52 -5.21 -5.96
C LEU A 430 -18.37 -4.62 -5.14
N HIS A 431 -17.95 -5.30 -4.08
CA HIS A 431 -16.76 -4.90 -3.31
C HIS A 431 -15.50 -4.89 -4.19
N GLY A 432 -15.32 -5.91 -5.03
CA GLY A 432 -14.26 -5.96 -6.04
C GLY A 432 -14.31 -4.76 -7.00
N LEU A 433 -15.49 -4.44 -7.54
CA LEU A 433 -15.68 -3.24 -8.38
C LEU A 433 -15.35 -1.96 -7.64
N GLY A 434 -15.75 -1.84 -6.37
CA GLY A 434 -15.40 -0.71 -5.53
C GLY A 434 -13.89 -0.51 -5.41
N ASN A 435 -13.13 -1.59 -5.24
CA ASN A 435 -11.66 -1.55 -5.21
C ASN A 435 -11.06 -1.12 -6.56
N ILE A 436 -11.56 -1.65 -7.68
CA ILE A 436 -11.10 -1.26 -9.02
C ILE A 436 -11.38 0.20 -9.31
N TYR A 437 -12.61 0.67 -9.06
CA TYR A 437 -12.97 2.07 -9.27
C TYR A 437 -12.15 2.99 -8.37
N ARG A 438 -11.86 2.58 -7.12
CA ARG A 438 -10.95 3.31 -6.23
C ARG A 438 -9.53 3.39 -6.80
N ALA A 439 -8.98 2.27 -7.30
CA ALA A 439 -7.65 2.24 -7.91
C ALA A 439 -7.56 3.13 -9.18
N GLN A 440 -8.65 3.24 -9.93
CA GLN A 440 -8.80 4.14 -11.08
C GLN A 440 -9.13 5.60 -10.69
N SER A 441 -9.18 5.94 -9.39
CA SER A 441 -9.62 7.25 -8.89
C SER A 441 -11.05 7.65 -9.27
N GLN A 442 -11.88 6.69 -9.68
CA GLN A 442 -13.31 6.87 -9.97
C GLN A 442 -14.14 6.79 -8.68
N TYR A 443 -13.88 7.71 -7.75
CA TYR A 443 -14.41 7.62 -6.38
C TYR A 443 -15.95 7.63 -6.30
N CYS A 444 -16.64 8.27 -7.25
CA CYS A 444 -18.11 8.26 -7.27
C CYS A 444 -18.69 6.88 -7.59
N GLU A 445 -18.09 6.15 -8.52
CA GLU A 445 -18.53 4.78 -8.87
C GLU A 445 -18.09 3.78 -7.79
N ALA A 446 -16.91 4.00 -7.19
CA ALA A 446 -16.46 3.22 -6.03
C ALA A 446 -17.42 3.35 -4.85
N GLU A 447 -17.84 4.59 -4.52
CA GLU A 447 -18.82 4.88 -3.46
C GLU A 447 -20.14 4.14 -3.71
N LYS A 448 -20.70 4.22 -4.92
CA LYS A 448 -21.93 3.49 -5.27
C LYS A 448 -21.76 1.97 -5.11
N ALA A 449 -20.68 1.40 -5.65
CA ALA A 449 -20.45 -0.03 -5.61
C ALA A 449 -20.31 -0.55 -4.16
N PHE A 450 -19.57 0.18 -3.31
CA PHE A 450 -19.43 -0.19 -1.91
C PHE A 450 -20.72 0.01 -1.11
N VAL A 451 -21.49 1.08 -1.33
CA VAL A 451 -22.79 1.26 -0.65
C VAL A 451 -23.74 0.12 -1.01
N GLU A 452 -23.84 -0.25 -2.29
CA GLU A 452 -24.67 -1.39 -2.73
C GLU A 452 -24.19 -2.71 -2.09
N ALA A 453 -22.86 -2.95 -2.02
CA ALA A 453 -22.31 -4.14 -1.35
C ALA A 453 -22.67 -4.16 0.15
N GLN A 454 -22.53 -3.02 0.83
CA GLN A 454 -22.81 -2.88 2.25
C GLN A 454 -24.29 -3.15 2.56
N GLU A 455 -25.21 -2.65 1.74
CA GLU A 455 -26.65 -2.88 1.90
C GLU A 455 -27.01 -4.38 1.75
N ILE A 456 -26.43 -5.07 0.77
CA ILE A 456 -26.63 -6.51 0.59
C ILE A 456 -26.04 -7.28 1.77
N GLN A 457 -24.80 -6.98 2.18
CA GLN A 457 -24.12 -7.63 3.30
C GLN A 457 -24.90 -7.44 4.61
N CYS A 458 -25.44 -6.24 4.85
CA CYS A 458 -26.30 -5.98 6.00
C CYS A 458 -27.58 -6.81 5.98
N ARG A 459 -28.18 -7.05 4.82
CA ARG A 459 -29.40 -7.85 4.65
C ARG A 459 -29.17 -9.34 4.91
N ILE A 460 -28.05 -9.87 4.43
CA ILE A 460 -27.71 -11.31 4.57
C ILE A 460 -26.99 -11.63 5.89
N GLY A 461 -26.64 -10.61 6.69
CA GLY A 461 -25.93 -10.78 7.96
C GLY A 461 -24.43 -11.10 7.81
N ASP A 462 -23.81 -10.73 6.68
CA ASP A 462 -22.37 -10.89 6.45
C ASP A 462 -21.58 -9.75 7.08
N GLU A 463 -21.32 -9.88 8.39
CA GLU A 463 -20.59 -8.89 9.18
C GLU A 463 -19.13 -8.71 8.73
N ILE A 464 -18.47 -9.78 8.25
CA ILE A 464 -17.08 -9.71 7.76
C ILE A 464 -17.03 -8.91 6.46
N GLY A 465 -17.88 -9.25 5.50
CA GLY A 465 -18.00 -8.51 4.25
C GLY A 465 -18.34 -7.03 4.51
N ARG A 466 -19.28 -6.77 5.43
CA ARG A 466 -19.69 -5.41 5.78
C ARG A 466 -18.54 -4.57 6.34
N ALA A 467 -17.74 -5.13 7.25
CA ALA A 467 -16.59 -4.44 7.82
C ALA A 467 -15.55 -4.09 6.75
N ASN A 468 -15.20 -5.04 5.87
CA ASN A 468 -14.26 -4.81 4.78
C ASN A 468 -14.77 -3.74 3.79
N THR A 469 -16.06 -3.75 3.47
CA THR A 469 -16.70 -2.73 2.62
C THR A 469 -16.71 -1.35 3.28
N LEU A 470 -16.91 -1.28 4.59
CA LEU A 470 -16.82 -0.03 5.36
C LEU A 470 -15.39 0.54 5.38
N GLU A 471 -14.36 -0.31 5.49
CA GLU A 471 -12.96 0.13 5.33
C GLU A 471 -12.73 0.70 3.92
N GLY A 472 -13.26 0.02 2.88
CA GLY A 472 -13.25 0.51 1.50
C GLY A 472 -13.91 1.88 1.35
N LEU A 473 -15.13 2.06 1.89
CA LEU A 473 -15.82 3.36 1.93
C LEU A 473 -15.01 4.41 2.68
N GLY A 474 -14.40 4.06 3.81
CA GLY A 474 -13.53 4.93 4.58
C GLY A 474 -12.40 5.50 3.72
N THR A 475 -11.73 4.65 2.94
CA THR A 475 -10.67 5.09 2.03
C THR A 475 -11.19 5.96 0.87
N VAL A 476 -12.35 5.65 0.30
CA VAL A 476 -12.97 6.45 -0.77
C VAL A 476 -13.41 7.82 -0.26
N TYR A 477 -14.05 7.87 0.91
CA TYR A 477 -14.42 9.13 1.56
C TYR A 477 -13.20 9.96 1.94
N SER A 478 -12.10 9.32 2.37
CA SER A 478 -10.84 10.02 2.60
C SER A 478 -10.31 10.67 1.32
N ALA A 479 -10.34 9.96 0.19
CA ALA A 479 -9.85 10.47 -1.09
C ALA A 479 -10.74 11.59 -1.66
N GLN A 480 -12.03 11.60 -1.32
CA GLN A 480 -12.97 12.68 -1.63
C GLN A 480 -12.96 13.82 -0.60
N SER A 481 -12.03 13.82 0.37
CA SER A 481 -11.96 14.79 1.48
C SER A 481 -13.23 14.85 2.37
N LYS A 482 -14.07 13.80 2.36
CA LYS A 482 -15.25 13.65 3.24
C LYS A 482 -14.82 13.05 4.59
N TYR A 483 -13.93 13.72 5.31
CA TYR A 483 -13.25 13.14 6.48
C TYR A 483 -14.21 12.68 7.60
N SER A 484 -15.31 13.40 7.86
CA SER A 484 -16.29 12.98 8.88
C SER A 484 -17.00 11.67 8.50
N ALA A 485 -17.31 11.46 7.22
CA ALA A 485 -17.90 10.21 6.75
C ALA A 485 -16.88 9.07 6.78
N ALA A 486 -15.62 9.35 6.42
CA ALA A 486 -14.53 8.39 6.50
C ALA A 486 -14.28 7.93 7.95
N GLN A 487 -14.21 8.88 8.89
CA GLN A 487 -14.05 8.59 10.32
C GLN A 487 -15.17 7.69 10.84
N LYS A 488 -16.43 7.98 10.47
CA LYS A 488 -17.57 7.13 10.83
C LYS A 488 -17.43 5.73 10.25
N ALA A 489 -17.11 5.60 8.96
CA ALA A 489 -16.98 4.31 8.31
C ALA A 489 -15.88 3.42 8.96
N PHE A 490 -14.71 3.98 9.26
CA PHE A 490 -13.66 3.23 9.97
C PHE A 490 -14.01 2.92 11.43
N THR A 491 -14.74 3.81 12.11
CA THR A 491 -15.21 3.55 13.49
C THR A 491 -16.21 2.39 13.52
N ASP A 492 -17.19 2.40 12.60
CA ASP A 492 -18.18 1.34 12.46
C ASP A 492 -17.50 0.00 12.08
N ALA A 493 -16.52 0.03 11.16
CA ALA A 493 -15.72 -1.14 10.81
C ALA A 493 -14.98 -1.71 12.03
N ARG A 494 -14.28 -0.85 12.79
CA ARG A 494 -13.55 -1.25 14.00
C ARG A 494 -14.46 -1.92 15.03
N GLU A 495 -15.66 -1.38 15.27
CA GLU A 495 -16.62 -1.96 16.22
C GLU A 495 -17.12 -3.34 15.77
N ILE A 496 -17.34 -3.54 14.47
CA ILE A 496 -17.69 -4.86 13.92
C ILE A 496 -16.54 -5.85 14.10
N GLN A 497 -15.31 -5.48 13.73
CA GLN A 497 -14.14 -6.36 13.83
C GLN A 497 -13.84 -6.75 15.28
N SER A 498 -13.93 -5.79 16.21
CA SER A 498 -13.73 -6.02 17.65
C SER A 498 -14.77 -6.99 18.23
N ARG A 499 -16.07 -6.83 17.90
CA ARG A 499 -17.13 -7.76 18.32
C ARG A 499 -16.94 -9.18 17.78
N MET A 500 -16.34 -9.32 16.60
CA MET A 500 -16.03 -10.63 16.00
C MET A 500 -14.72 -11.24 16.52
N GLY A 501 -13.92 -10.51 17.29
CA GLY A 501 -12.59 -10.92 17.71
C GLY A 501 -11.58 -10.98 16.55
N ASN A 502 -11.81 -10.25 15.45
CA ASN A 502 -10.88 -10.15 14.34
C ASN A 502 -9.86 -9.04 14.58
N GLU A 503 -8.83 -9.36 15.35
CA GLU A 503 -7.77 -8.41 15.75
C GLU A 503 -7.05 -7.77 14.56
N LEU A 504 -6.87 -8.51 13.45
CA LEU A 504 -6.24 -7.98 12.24
C LEU A 504 -7.09 -6.87 11.59
N GLY A 505 -8.40 -7.11 11.46
CA GLY A 505 -9.33 -6.11 10.92
C GLY A 505 -9.47 -4.90 11.83
N GLU A 506 -9.45 -5.11 13.15
CA GLU A 506 -9.47 -4.02 14.14
C GLU A 506 -8.24 -3.10 14.00
N ALA A 507 -7.05 -3.68 13.86
CA ALA A 507 -5.82 -2.93 13.64
C ALA A 507 -5.84 -2.15 12.31
N ASN A 508 -6.34 -2.76 11.22
CA ASN A 508 -6.45 -2.09 9.93
C ASN A 508 -7.41 -0.88 9.99
N ALA A 509 -8.56 -1.03 10.65
CA ALA A 509 -9.50 0.06 10.85
C ALA A 509 -8.91 1.20 11.71
N LEU A 510 -8.12 0.87 12.74
CA LEU A 510 -7.37 1.86 13.54
C LEU A 510 -6.32 2.60 12.72
N SER A 511 -5.55 1.92 11.88
CA SER A 511 -4.61 2.57 10.95
C SER A 511 -5.34 3.47 9.94
N GLY A 512 -6.54 3.07 9.50
CA GLY A 512 -7.45 3.92 8.73
C GLY A 512 -7.84 5.19 9.47
N LEU A 513 -8.29 5.08 10.73
CA LEU A 513 -8.59 6.23 11.59
C LEU A 513 -7.38 7.14 11.80
N GLY A 514 -6.19 6.56 12.03
CA GLY A 514 -4.94 7.30 12.16
C GLY A 514 -4.66 8.18 10.94
N ASN A 515 -4.89 7.65 9.73
CA ASN A 515 -4.78 8.42 8.49
C ASN A 515 -5.80 9.56 8.39
N ILE A 516 -7.06 9.34 8.82
CA ILE A 516 -8.09 10.38 8.82
C ILE A 516 -7.77 11.50 9.81
N TYR A 517 -7.38 11.16 11.04
CA TYR A 517 -6.98 12.14 12.04
C TYR A 517 -5.76 12.95 11.57
N ARG A 518 -4.80 12.31 10.89
CA ARG A 518 -3.65 13.00 10.28
C ARG A 518 -4.12 13.99 9.21
N ALA A 519 -5.03 13.60 8.32
CA ALA A 519 -5.57 14.47 7.28
C ALA A 519 -6.32 15.68 7.86
N GLN A 520 -7.01 15.50 8.99
CA GLN A 520 -7.66 16.59 9.74
C GLN A 520 -6.70 17.41 10.63
N SER A 521 -5.38 17.19 10.51
CA SER A 521 -4.36 17.83 11.36
C SER A 521 -4.49 17.55 12.86
N GLN A 522 -5.22 16.49 13.24
CA GLN A 522 -5.38 16.02 14.63
C GLN A 522 -4.26 15.04 14.99
N TYR A 523 -3.02 15.52 14.99
CA TYR A 523 -1.84 14.63 15.06
C TYR A 523 -1.73 13.81 16.35
N CYS A 524 -2.23 14.31 17.49
CA CYS A 524 -2.21 13.56 18.75
C CYS A 524 -3.17 12.35 18.73
N GLU A 525 -4.34 12.48 18.11
CA GLU A 525 -5.29 11.37 17.97
C GLU A 525 -4.82 10.38 16.90
N ALA A 526 -4.18 10.88 15.84
CA ALA A 526 -3.53 10.03 14.83
C ALA A 526 -2.44 9.14 15.45
N GLU A 527 -1.57 9.73 16.28
CA GLU A 527 -0.50 9.02 16.99
C GLU A 527 -1.06 7.91 17.89
N LYS A 528 -2.10 8.21 18.69
CA LYS A 528 -2.77 7.20 19.53
C LYS A 528 -3.32 6.04 18.71
N ALA A 529 -4.07 6.34 17.64
CA ALA A 529 -4.69 5.31 16.81
C ALA A 529 -3.65 4.38 16.15
N PHE A 530 -2.54 4.93 15.66
CA PHE A 530 -1.46 4.12 15.11
C PHE A 530 -0.71 3.32 16.19
N VAL A 531 -0.47 3.87 17.38
CA VAL A 531 0.16 3.12 18.47
C VAL A 531 -0.70 1.94 18.89
N GLU A 532 -2.02 2.13 19.06
CA GLU A 532 -2.95 1.03 19.35
C GLU A 532 -2.95 -0.04 18.25
N ALA A 533 -2.97 0.36 16.97
CA ALA A 533 -2.88 -0.58 15.85
C ALA A 533 -1.57 -1.39 15.87
N GLN A 534 -0.45 -0.72 16.18
CA GLN A 534 0.87 -1.33 16.26
C GLN A 534 0.94 -2.37 17.39
N GLU A 535 0.36 -2.09 18.56
CA GLU A 535 0.31 -3.00 19.70
C GLU A 535 -0.46 -4.27 19.36
N ILE A 536 -1.62 -4.15 18.70
CA ILE A 536 -2.41 -5.29 18.24
C ILE A 536 -1.61 -6.11 17.22
N GLN A 537 -1.03 -5.45 16.21
CA GLN A 537 -0.22 -6.10 15.18
C GLN A 537 0.99 -6.84 15.77
N CYS A 538 1.64 -6.26 16.78
CA CYS A 538 2.73 -6.90 17.52
C CYS A 538 2.24 -8.17 18.25
N ARG A 539 1.08 -8.11 18.91
CA ARG A 539 0.48 -9.26 19.62
C ARG A 539 0.12 -10.42 18.68
N ILE A 540 -0.40 -10.12 17.50
CA ILE A 540 -0.80 -11.16 16.52
C ILE A 540 0.34 -11.60 15.58
N GLY A 541 1.51 -10.95 15.65
CA GLY A 541 2.66 -11.24 14.80
C GLY A 541 2.52 -10.77 13.35
N ASP A 542 1.68 -9.77 13.08
CA ASP A 542 1.52 -9.16 11.76
C ASP A 542 2.63 -8.14 11.49
N GLU A 543 3.74 -8.64 10.95
CA GLU A 543 4.92 -7.84 10.61
C GLU A 543 4.65 -6.85 9.47
N ILE A 544 3.77 -7.17 8.51
CA ILE A 544 3.42 -6.27 7.40
C ILE A 544 2.61 -5.09 7.94
N GLY A 545 1.55 -5.37 8.71
CA GLY A 545 0.75 -4.33 9.34
C GLY A 545 1.59 -3.43 10.25
N ARG A 546 2.49 -4.03 11.05
CA ARG A 546 3.37 -3.27 11.95
C ARG A 546 4.26 -2.28 11.19
N ALA A 547 4.82 -2.69 10.05
CA ALA A 547 5.64 -1.82 9.23
C ALA A 547 4.81 -0.70 8.58
N ASN A 548 3.63 -1.00 8.03
CA ASN A 548 2.71 0.00 7.48
C ASN A 548 2.29 1.05 8.54
N THR A 549 2.03 0.60 9.77
CA THR A 549 1.69 1.49 10.89
C THR A 549 2.87 2.37 11.31
N LEU A 550 4.10 1.86 11.26
CA LEU A 550 5.32 2.64 11.46
C LEU A 550 5.51 3.71 10.38
N GLU A 551 5.21 3.40 9.12
CA GLU A 551 5.18 4.41 8.05
C GLU A 551 4.13 5.50 8.35
N GLY A 552 2.94 5.11 8.79
CA GLY A 552 1.89 6.02 9.27
C GLY A 552 2.38 6.95 10.38
N LEU A 553 2.99 6.40 11.44
CA LEU A 553 3.63 7.18 12.51
C LEU A 553 4.74 8.10 11.98
N GLY A 554 5.56 7.61 11.05
CA GLY A 554 6.58 8.40 10.37
C GLY A 554 6.00 9.65 9.71
N THR A 555 4.88 9.51 8.99
CA THR A 555 4.18 10.67 8.39
C THR A 555 3.60 11.62 9.44
N VAL A 556 3.05 11.11 10.55
CA VAL A 556 2.53 11.96 11.64
C VAL A 556 3.64 12.74 12.31
N TYR A 557 4.76 12.09 12.65
CA TYR A 557 5.93 12.76 13.23
C TYR A 557 6.55 13.77 12.27
N SER A 558 6.54 13.49 10.96
CA SER A 558 6.95 14.45 9.93
C SER A 558 6.09 15.70 9.94
N ALA A 559 4.76 15.55 10.00
CA ALA A 559 3.83 16.68 10.06
C ALA A 559 3.97 17.50 11.36
N GLN A 560 4.39 16.87 12.46
CA GLN A 560 4.75 17.54 13.73
C GLN A 560 6.18 18.14 13.72
N SER A 561 6.89 18.11 12.59
CA SER A 561 8.29 18.54 12.46
C SER A 561 9.30 17.76 13.33
N LYS A 562 8.92 16.59 13.86
CA LYS A 562 9.80 15.68 14.61
C LYS A 562 10.58 14.78 13.65
N TYR A 563 11.44 15.38 12.84
CA TYR A 563 12.06 14.66 11.71
C TYR A 563 12.97 13.50 12.12
N SER A 564 13.64 13.57 13.26
CA SER A 564 14.51 12.48 13.76
C SER A 564 13.72 11.23 14.15
N THR A 565 12.56 11.40 14.81
CA THR A 565 11.68 10.28 15.15
C THR A 565 10.96 9.74 13.91
N ALA A 566 10.58 10.61 12.98
CA ALA A 566 10.03 10.21 11.68
C ALA A 566 11.03 9.35 10.88
N GLN A 567 12.28 9.79 10.78
CA GLN A 567 13.35 9.06 10.10
C GLN A 567 13.57 7.67 10.72
N LYS A 568 13.55 7.58 12.05
CA LYS A 568 13.64 6.29 12.75
C LYS A 568 12.46 5.38 12.39
N ALA A 569 11.23 5.87 12.46
CA ALA A 569 10.04 5.07 12.16
C ALA A 569 10.06 4.49 10.74
N PHE A 570 10.43 5.29 9.73
CA PHE A 570 10.57 4.79 8.35
C PHE A 570 11.76 3.83 8.19
N THR A 571 12.87 4.04 8.91
CA THR A 571 14.01 3.11 8.89
C THR A 571 13.62 1.75 9.46
N ASP A 572 12.92 1.75 10.60
CA ASP A 572 12.44 0.53 11.27
C ASP A 572 11.42 -0.20 10.36
N ALA A 573 10.51 0.54 9.69
CA ALA A 573 9.57 -0.03 8.72
C ALA A 573 10.29 -0.69 7.53
N ARG A 574 11.30 -0.02 6.96
CA ARG A 574 12.14 -0.55 5.88
C ARG A 574 12.86 -1.82 6.28
N GLU A 575 13.42 -1.88 7.50
CA GLU A 575 14.12 -3.07 8.01
C GLU A 575 13.16 -4.26 8.15
N ILE A 576 11.95 -4.04 8.67
CA ILE A 576 10.92 -5.07 8.77
C ILE A 576 10.54 -5.59 7.38
N HIS A 577 10.24 -4.68 6.43
CA HIS A 577 9.90 -5.05 5.06
C HIS A 577 11.02 -5.82 4.35
N SER A 578 12.28 -5.41 4.53
CA SER A 578 13.45 -6.11 4.00
C SER A 578 13.56 -7.52 4.58
N ARG A 579 13.40 -7.67 5.90
CA ARG A 579 13.48 -8.96 6.60
C ARG A 579 12.41 -9.96 6.13
N ILE A 580 11.22 -9.49 5.79
CA ILE A 580 10.12 -10.33 5.29
C ILE A 580 10.10 -10.47 3.76
N GLY A 581 11.03 -9.83 3.05
CA GLY A 581 11.11 -9.87 1.58
C GLY A 581 10.01 -9.09 0.86
N ASN A 582 9.41 -8.09 1.50
CA ASN A 582 8.40 -7.22 0.88
C ASN A 582 9.07 -6.03 0.16
N GLU A 583 9.49 -6.23 -1.09
CA GLU A 583 10.16 -5.19 -1.89
C GLU A 583 9.31 -3.93 -2.11
N MET A 584 7.98 -4.09 -2.26
CA MET A 584 7.05 -2.96 -2.38
C MET A 584 7.04 -2.09 -1.11
N GLY A 585 7.01 -2.74 0.06
CA GLY A 585 7.12 -2.04 1.35
C GLY A 585 8.48 -1.36 1.56
N VAL A 586 9.57 -1.98 1.10
CA VAL A 586 10.91 -1.35 1.13
C VAL A 586 10.91 -0.05 0.32
N ALA A 587 10.34 -0.07 -0.89
CA ALA A 587 10.27 1.11 -1.74
C ALA A 587 9.39 2.22 -1.14
N ASN A 588 8.26 1.89 -0.53
CA ASN A 588 7.39 2.86 0.14
C ASN A 588 8.08 3.52 1.34
N ALA A 589 8.74 2.74 2.19
CA ALA A 589 9.52 3.26 3.31
C ALA A 589 10.68 4.16 2.83
N LEU A 590 11.36 3.81 1.73
CA LEU A 590 12.39 4.65 1.09
C LEU A 590 11.81 5.96 0.56
N ALA A 591 10.64 5.95 -0.09
CA ALA A 591 9.96 7.18 -0.52
C ALA A 591 9.57 8.06 0.69
N GLY A 592 9.16 7.44 1.80
CA GLY A 592 8.96 8.10 3.10
C GLY A 592 10.24 8.78 3.60
N LEU A 593 11.35 8.06 3.64
CA LEU A 593 12.67 8.62 4.00
C LEU A 593 13.08 9.77 3.07
N GLY A 594 12.86 9.63 1.76
CA GLY A 594 13.11 10.67 0.77
C GLY A 594 12.35 11.96 1.09
N ASN A 595 11.08 11.85 1.48
CA ASN A 595 10.28 12.99 1.93
C ASN A 595 10.83 13.64 3.21
N ILE A 596 11.29 12.85 4.19
CA ILE A 596 11.91 13.39 5.41
C ILE A 596 13.22 14.12 5.09
N CYS A 597 14.09 13.50 4.30
CA CYS A 597 15.37 14.10 3.90
C CYS A 597 15.13 15.40 3.11
N ARG A 598 14.12 15.43 2.22
CA ARG A 598 13.70 16.64 1.50
C ARG A 598 13.21 17.73 2.45
N ALA A 599 12.39 17.40 3.45
CA ALA A 599 11.91 18.35 4.45
C ALA A 599 13.05 18.91 5.34
N GLN A 600 14.12 18.14 5.54
CA GLN A 600 15.36 18.57 6.20
C GLN A 600 16.33 19.30 5.27
N SER A 601 15.96 19.57 4.01
CA SER A 601 16.86 20.13 2.97
C SER A 601 18.10 19.27 2.66
N LYS A 602 18.11 17.98 3.05
CA LYS A 602 19.14 16.99 2.70
C LYS A 602 18.85 16.41 1.32
N TYR A 603 18.93 17.25 0.30
CA TYR A 603 18.45 16.90 -1.04
C TYR A 603 19.21 15.74 -1.69
N ARG A 604 20.47 15.50 -1.35
CA ARG A 604 21.26 14.37 -1.88
C ARG A 604 20.75 13.03 -1.37
N GLU A 605 20.56 12.92 -0.05
CA GLU A 605 20.00 11.72 0.57
C GLU A 605 18.55 11.47 0.11
N ALA A 606 17.79 12.55 -0.12
CA ALA A 606 16.44 12.44 -0.67
C ALA A 606 16.43 11.91 -2.12
N GLU A 607 17.33 12.40 -2.96
CA GLU A 607 17.50 11.94 -4.34
C GLU A 607 17.88 10.46 -4.39
N GLU A 608 18.85 10.03 -3.56
CA GLU A 608 19.25 8.62 -3.45
C GLU A 608 18.06 7.72 -3.04
N ALA A 609 17.31 8.11 -2.01
CA ALA A 609 16.17 7.34 -1.50
C ALA A 609 15.04 7.21 -2.53
N PHE A 610 14.67 8.29 -3.22
CA PHE A 610 13.63 8.21 -4.26
C PHE A 610 14.11 7.49 -5.52
N ALA A 611 15.38 7.62 -5.90
CA ALA A 611 15.93 6.88 -7.04
C ALA A 611 15.94 5.36 -6.78
N GLU A 612 16.33 4.94 -5.57
CA GLU A 612 16.28 3.54 -5.14
C GLU A 612 14.83 3.02 -5.11
N ALA A 613 13.89 3.78 -4.54
CA ALA A 613 12.46 3.43 -4.54
C ALA A 613 11.92 3.26 -5.97
N HIS A 614 12.22 4.20 -6.87
CA HIS A 614 11.82 4.14 -8.27
C HIS A 614 12.39 2.91 -8.98
N GLN A 615 13.67 2.57 -8.73
CA GLN A 615 14.31 1.40 -9.33
C GLN A 615 13.66 0.09 -8.86
N ILE A 616 13.38 -0.05 -7.56
CA ILE A 616 12.70 -1.23 -7.00
C ILE A 616 11.30 -1.36 -7.62
N GLN A 617 10.51 -0.29 -7.59
CA GLN A 617 9.14 -0.27 -8.11
C GLN A 617 9.09 -0.60 -9.60
N SER A 618 9.99 -0.03 -10.40
CA SER A 618 10.13 -0.38 -11.82
C SER A 618 10.53 -1.83 -12.03
N GLY A 619 11.40 -2.38 -11.17
CA GLY A 619 11.84 -3.77 -11.23
C GLY A 619 10.73 -4.78 -10.93
N ILE A 620 9.82 -4.46 -10.00
CA ILE A 620 8.67 -5.31 -9.65
C ILE A 620 7.43 -5.06 -10.53
N GLY A 621 7.49 -4.09 -11.45
CA GLY A 621 6.37 -3.73 -12.33
C GLY A 621 5.28 -2.89 -11.66
N ASP A 622 5.58 -2.23 -10.55
CA ASP A 622 4.69 -1.27 -9.89
C ASP A 622 4.80 0.11 -10.53
N ASP A 623 4.11 0.28 -11.67
CA ASP A 623 4.04 1.55 -12.41
C ASP A 623 3.52 2.71 -11.56
N LEU A 624 2.60 2.46 -10.62
CA LEU A 624 2.02 3.49 -9.77
C LEU A 624 3.06 4.02 -8.77
N GLY A 625 3.76 3.11 -8.08
CA GLY A 625 4.85 3.44 -7.19
C GLY A 625 5.96 4.18 -7.92
N ALA A 626 6.40 3.67 -9.07
CA ALA A 626 7.48 4.26 -9.86
C ALA A 626 7.17 5.71 -10.26
N ALA A 627 5.93 6.01 -10.66
CA ALA A 627 5.49 7.38 -10.98
C ALA A 627 5.43 8.29 -9.73
N ASN A 628 5.00 7.76 -8.58
CA ASN A 628 5.01 8.51 -7.32
C ASN A 628 6.45 8.86 -6.87
N ALA A 629 7.40 7.94 -7.05
CA ALA A 629 8.81 8.19 -6.78
C ALA A 629 9.40 9.24 -7.73
N LEU A 630 9.01 9.26 -9.01
CA LEU A 630 9.36 10.32 -9.96
C LEU A 630 8.79 11.69 -9.56
N ASN A 631 7.55 11.75 -9.09
CA ASN A 631 7.00 12.98 -8.51
C ASN A 631 7.83 13.46 -7.30
N GLY A 632 8.27 12.53 -6.44
CA GLY A 632 9.18 12.80 -5.33
C GLY A 632 10.53 13.36 -5.79
N LEU A 633 11.14 12.75 -6.81
CA LEU A 633 12.37 13.26 -7.45
C LEU A 633 12.17 14.65 -8.06
N GLY A 634 11.04 14.88 -8.74
CA GLY A 634 10.68 16.19 -9.27
C GLY A 634 10.64 17.27 -8.19
N GLU A 635 10.05 16.96 -7.03
CA GLU A 635 10.04 17.86 -5.86
C GLU A 635 11.43 18.08 -5.26
N VAL A 636 12.30 17.06 -5.25
CA VAL A 636 13.71 17.20 -4.82
C VAL A 636 14.49 18.10 -5.77
N TYR A 637 14.41 17.86 -7.09
CA TYR A 637 15.08 18.68 -8.09
C TYR A 637 14.58 20.12 -8.09
N ARG A 638 13.27 20.34 -7.88
CA ARG A 638 12.69 21.67 -7.68
C ARG A 638 13.31 22.37 -6.47
N GLY A 639 13.48 21.67 -5.35
CA GLY A 639 14.14 22.19 -4.15
C GLY A 639 15.63 22.50 -4.35
N GLN A 640 16.34 21.70 -5.17
CA GLN A 640 17.72 21.95 -5.59
C GLN A 640 17.86 23.05 -6.67
N SER A 641 16.75 23.66 -7.11
CA SER A 641 16.70 24.59 -8.26
C SER A 641 17.15 24.00 -9.60
N LYS A 642 17.18 22.67 -9.72
CA LYS A 642 17.40 21.92 -10.96
C LYS A 642 16.08 21.80 -11.74
N TYR A 643 15.59 22.92 -12.23
CA TYR A 643 14.24 23.01 -12.78
C TYR A 643 14.03 22.18 -14.05
N CYS A 644 15.06 22.02 -14.89
CA CYS A 644 14.98 21.21 -16.11
C CYS A 644 14.83 19.70 -15.79
N GLU A 645 15.53 19.22 -14.76
CA GLU A 645 15.43 17.85 -14.27
C GLU A 645 14.09 17.61 -13.56
N ALA A 646 13.61 18.60 -12.79
CA ALA A 646 12.29 18.55 -12.17
C ALA A 646 11.18 18.44 -13.21
N GLU A 647 11.24 19.24 -14.27
CA GLU A 647 10.27 19.22 -15.38
C GLU A 647 10.21 17.83 -16.04
N LYS A 648 11.37 17.24 -16.36
CA LYS A 648 11.44 15.88 -16.93
C LYS A 648 10.80 14.84 -16.02
N ALA A 649 11.14 14.84 -14.73
CA ALA A 649 10.63 13.89 -13.76
C ALA A 649 9.09 13.97 -13.64
N PHE A 650 8.53 15.18 -13.57
CA PHE A 650 7.07 15.35 -13.52
C PHE A 650 6.39 14.98 -14.84
N MET A 651 6.99 15.27 -16.00
CA MET A 651 6.43 14.85 -17.30
C MET A 651 6.37 13.32 -17.43
N GLU A 652 7.44 12.61 -17.05
CA GLU A 652 7.48 11.14 -17.06
C GLU A 652 6.45 10.55 -16.08
N ALA A 653 6.35 11.09 -14.85
CA ALA A 653 5.33 10.68 -13.89
C ALA A 653 3.90 10.87 -14.44
N ARG A 654 3.63 12.01 -15.10
CA ARG A 654 2.35 12.31 -15.74
C ARG A 654 2.00 11.29 -16.83
N GLU A 655 2.97 10.92 -17.67
CA GLU A 655 2.76 9.94 -18.74
C GLU A 655 2.42 8.56 -18.19
N ILE A 656 3.16 8.08 -17.18
CA ILE A 656 2.90 6.79 -16.54
C ILE A 656 1.51 6.81 -15.87
N HIS A 657 1.18 7.85 -15.11
CA HIS A 657 -0.13 7.99 -14.48
C HIS A 657 -1.28 8.01 -15.51
N SER A 658 -1.09 8.71 -16.63
CA SER A 658 -2.08 8.72 -17.71
C SER A 658 -2.26 7.35 -18.35
N ARG A 659 -1.17 6.57 -18.53
CA ARG A 659 -1.22 5.23 -19.10
C ARG A 659 -2.00 4.25 -18.22
N ILE A 660 -1.83 4.33 -16.91
CA ILE A 660 -2.52 3.46 -15.94
C ILE A 660 -3.92 3.96 -15.56
N GLY A 661 -4.33 5.13 -16.06
CA GLY A 661 -5.63 5.73 -15.78
C GLY A 661 -5.75 6.35 -14.37
N ASN A 662 -4.63 6.73 -13.75
CA ASN A 662 -4.63 7.41 -12.45
C ASN A 662 -4.76 8.93 -12.64
N GLU A 663 -6.00 9.42 -12.70
CA GLU A 663 -6.27 10.86 -12.88
C GLU A 663 -5.72 11.73 -11.73
N LEU A 664 -5.74 11.22 -10.49
CA LEU A 664 -5.18 11.94 -9.35
C LEU A 664 -3.67 12.17 -9.50
N GLY A 665 -2.94 11.14 -9.94
CA GLY A 665 -1.49 11.23 -10.19
C GLY A 665 -1.15 12.20 -11.33
N VAL A 666 -1.97 12.23 -12.39
CA VAL A 666 -1.82 13.20 -13.49
C VAL A 666 -1.97 14.64 -12.97
N ALA A 667 -2.99 14.91 -12.15
CA ALA A 667 -3.23 16.23 -11.58
C ALA A 667 -2.10 16.67 -10.64
N ASN A 668 -1.61 15.77 -9.78
CA ASN A 668 -0.49 16.06 -8.88
C ASN A 668 0.81 16.38 -9.64
N ALA A 669 1.09 15.66 -10.73
CA ALA A 669 2.24 15.94 -11.59
C ALA A 669 2.11 17.30 -12.31
N LEU A 670 0.90 17.66 -12.75
CA LEU A 670 0.59 18.97 -13.32
C LEU A 670 0.75 20.10 -12.30
N ASP A 671 0.35 19.90 -11.05
CA ASP A 671 0.62 20.86 -9.96
C ASP A 671 2.12 21.04 -9.72
N GLY A 672 2.90 19.95 -9.79
CA GLY A 672 4.36 19.97 -9.75
C GLY A 672 4.95 20.80 -10.89
N LEU A 673 4.53 20.53 -12.13
CA LEU A 673 4.92 21.29 -13.33
C LEU A 673 4.55 22.76 -13.21
N GLY A 674 3.33 23.09 -12.77
CA GLY A 674 2.89 24.47 -12.57
C GLY A 674 3.79 25.23 -11.59
N LYS A 675 4.23 24.58 -10.51
CA LYS A 675 5.20 25.15 -9.55
C LYS A 675 6.57 25.38 -10.21
N VAL A 676 7.06 24.46 -11.03
CA VAL A 676 8.35 24.57 -11.73
C VAL A 676 8.31 25.68 -12.78
N TYR A 677 7.28 25.70 -13.65
CA TYR A 677 7.11 26.74 -14.67
C TYR A 677 6.99 28.13 -14.07
N ARG A 678 6.32 28.27 -12.92
CA ARG A 678 6.26 29.54 -12.19
C ARG A 678 7.65 30.01 -11.73
N LEU A 679 8.48 29.10 -11.21
CA LEU A 679 9.86 29.42 -10.77
C LEU A 679 10.78 29.75 -11.94
N GLN A 680 10.59 29.12 -13.10
CA GLN A 680 11.28 29.43 -14.35
C GLN A 680 10.72 30.68 -15.06
N THR A 681 9.76 31.40 -14.47
CA THR A 681 9.07 32.56 -15.04
C THR A 681 8.31 32.29 -16.35
N GLN A 682 8.01 31.02 -16.64
CA GLN A 682 7.13 30.58 -17.72
C GLN A 682 5.67 30.68 -17.28
N ILE A 683 5.21 31.90 -17.05
CA ILE A 683 3.94 32.17 -16.36
C ILE A 683 2.72 31.61 -17.12
N GLN A 684 2.75 31.59 -18.45
CA GLN A 684 1.66 31.05 -19.28
C GLN A 684 1.51 29.53 -19.16
N GLU A 685 2.64 28.79 -19.18
CA GLU A 685 2.62 27.33 -19.00
C GLU A 685 2.23 26.96 -17.56
N ALA A 686 2.65 27.76 -16.57
CA ALA A 686 2.22 27.60 -15.19
C ALA A 686 0.69 27.76 -15.03
N GLU A 687 0.09 28.79 -15.64
CA GLU A 687 -1.36 29.00 -15.65
C GLU A 687 -2.10 27.80 -16.26
N LYS A 688 -1.63 27.32 -17.41
CA LYS A 688 -2.22 26.16 -18.09
C LYS A 688 -2.14 24.89 -17.24
N ALA A 689 -0.98 24.60 -16.66
CA ALA A 689 -0.77 23.41 -15.83
C ALA A 689 -1.71 23.39 -14.61
N PHE A 690 -1.82 24.51 -13.88
CA PHE A 690 -2.72 24.58 -12.72
C PHE A 690 -4.21 24.56 -13.12
N LEU A 691 -4.60 25.13 -14.26
CA LEU A 691 -5.98 25.04 -14.76
C LEU A 691 -6.35 23.58 -15.09
N GLU A 692 -5.47 22.85 -15.79
CA GLU A 692 -5.68 21.43 -16.10
C GLU A 692 -5.74 20.58 -14.81
N ALA A 693 -4.83 20.83 -13.85
CA ALA A 693 -4.86 20.15 -12.56
C ALA A 693 -6.18 20.41 -11.79
N HIS A 694 -6.64 21.67 -11.77
CA HIS A 694 -7.90 22.05 -11.12
C HIS A 694 -9.12 21.36 -11.75
N ASP A 695 -9.20 21.29 -13.09
CA ASP A 695 -10.30 20.62 -13.79
C ASP A 695 -10.35 19.13 -13.47
N ILE A 696 -9.19 18.46 -13.51
CA ILE A 696 -9.10 17.03 -13.16
C ILE A 696 -9.49 16.79 -11.71
N HIS A 697 -8.93 17.56 -10.75
CA HIS A 697 -9.28 17.44 -9.35
C HIS A 697 -10.78 17.66 -9.09
N SER A 698 -11.38 18.66 -9.75
CA SER A 698 -12.81 18.93 -9.67
C SER A 698 -13.64 17.78 -10.23
N ARG A 699 -13.23 17.18 -11.35
CA ARG A 699 -13.90 16.02 -11.97
C ARG A 699 -13.88 14.80 -11.06
N ILE A 700 -12.75 14.49 -10.42
CA ILE A 700 -12.63 13.34 -9.50
C ILE A 700 -13.16 13.64 -8.09
N ARG A 701 -13.62 14.86 -7.81
CA ARG A 701 -14.03 15.34 -6.48
C ARG A 701 -12.93 15.25 -5.41
N ASN A 702 -11.69 15.52 -5.80
CA ASN A 702 -10.62 15.79 -4.86
C ASN A 702 -10.63 17.29 -4.53
N ASP A 703 -11.43 17.66 -3.54
CA ASP A 703 -11.62 19.06 -3.11
C ASP A 703 -10.30 19.71 -2.65
N GLU A 704 -9.47 18.97 -1.90
CA GLU A 704 -8.17 19.45 -1.43
C GLU A 704 -7.23 19.80 -2.59
N GLY A 705 -7.10 18.90 -3.57
CA GLY A 705 -6.32 19.13 -4.78
C GLY A 705 -6.85 20.31 -5.62
N ALA A 706 -8.17 20.40 -5.77
CA ALA A 706 -8.79 21.50 -6.50
C ALA A 706 -8.51 22.87 -5.85
N ALA A 707 -8.51 22.94 -4.51
CA ALA A 707 -8.19 24.14 -3.76
C ALA A 707 -6.69 24.49 -3.80
N ASN A 708 -5.80 23.50 -3.75
CA ASN A 708 -4.36 23.68 -3.93
C ASN A 708 -4.01 24.23 -5.32
N ALA A 709 -4.62 23.69 -6.38
CA ALA A 709 -4.44 24.21 -7.74
C ALA A 709 -4.96 25.66 -7.87
N LEU A 710 -6.08 26.01 -7.21
CA LEU A 710 -6.57 27.40 -7.13
C LEU A 710 -5.60 28.33 -6.39
N GLN A 711 -4.95 27.89 -5.30
CA GLN A 711 -3.89 28.68 -4.68
C GLN A 711 -2.71 28.89 -5.64
N GLY A 712 -2.34 27.86 -6.39
CA GLY A 712 -1.36 27.93 -7.47
C GLY A 712 -1.69 29.01 -8.50
N LEU A 713 -2.93 28.98 -9.01
CA LEU A 713 -3.45 30.00 -9.93
C LEU A 713 -3.48 31.39 -9.31
N GLY A 714 -3.90 31.52 -8.06
CA GLY A 714 -3.91 32.78 -7.32
C GLY A 714 -2.52 33.43 -7.29
N MET A 715 -1.48 32.64 -7.02
CA MET A 715 -0.09 33.12 -7.06
C MET A 715 0.38 33.49 -8.47
N VAL A 716 -0.04 32.75 -9.51
CA VAL A 716 0.29 33.07 -10.91
C VAL A 716 -0.37 34.39 -11.33
N TYR A 717 -1.64 34.59 -10.97
CA TYR A 717 -2.38 35.82 -11.24
C TYR A 717 -1.83 37.01 -10.46
N GLU A 718 -1.34 36.81 -9.22
CA GLU A 718 -0.64 37.84 -8.45
C GLU A 718 0.60 38.34 -9.21
N ILE A 719 1.44 37.42 -9.73
CA ILE A 719 2.64 37.78 -10.50
C ILE A 719 2.28 38.56 -11.77
N GLN A 720 1.18 38.21 -12.43
CA GLN A 720 0.66 38.93 -13.61
C GLN A 720 -0.05 40.25 -13.25
N SER A 721 -0.15 40.61 -11.96
CA SER A 721 -0.95 41.74 -11.46
C SER A 721 -2.44 41.68 -11.83
N ARG A 722 -2.96 40.48 -12.13
CA ARG A 722 -4.37 40.19 -12.41
C ARG A 722 -5.14 40.05 -11.10
N ASN A 723 -5.18 41.13 -10.31
CA ASN A 723 -5.63 41.12 -8.92
C ASN A 723 -7.08 40.62 -8.72
N GLN A 724 -7.98 40.80 -9.70
CA GLN A 724 -9.37 40.32 -9.61
C GLN A 724 -9.48 38.80 -9.77
N GLU A 725 -8.67 38.20 -10.63
CA GLU A 725 -8.66 36.75 -10.81
C GLU A 725 -7.91 36.06 -9.68
N ALA A 726 -6.84 36.69 -9.17
CA ALA A 726 -6.16 36.24 -7.95
C ALA A 726 -7.10 36.21 -6.74
N ASP A 727 -7.91 37.27 -6.54
CA ASP A 727 -8.94 37.31 -5.49
C ASP A 727 -9.95 36.16 -5.63
N LYS A 728 -10.49 35.95 -6.84
CA LYS A 728 -11.41 34.82 -7.09
C LYS A 728 -10.78 33.46 -6.80
N ALA A 729 -9.52 33.26 -7.23
CA ALA A 729 -8.82 32.00 -7.05
C ALA A 729 -8.56 31.70 -5.56
N PHE A 730 -7.97 32.65 -4.82
CA PHE A 730 -7.75 32.47 -3.38
C PHE A 730 -9.04 32.37 -2.59
N MET A 731 -10.09 33.11 -2.97
CA MET A 731 -11.37 33.04 -2.28
C MET A 731 -12.07 31.69 -2.53
N GLY A 732 -12.01 31.17 -3.76
CA GLY A 732 -12.47 29.82 -4.07
C GLY A 732 -11.72 28.75 -3.29
N ALA A 733 -10.39 28.86 -3.20
CA ALA A 733 -9.58 27.95 -2.40
C ALA A 733 -9.99 27.99 -0.92
N TYR A 734 -10.12 29.18 -0.32
CA TYR A 734 -10.56 29.33 1.07
C TYR A 734 -11.93 28.69 1.33
N GLN A 735 -12.90 28.89 0.44
CA GLN A 735 -14.25 28.32 0.60
C GLN A 735 -14.22 26.79 0.59
N ILE A 736 -13.40 26.19 -0.28
CA ILE A 736 -13.24 24.74 -0.34
C ILE A 736 -12.54 24.23 0.92
N PHE A 737 -11.41 24.83 1.33
CA PHE A 737 -10.71 24.46 2.55
C PHE A 737 -11.59 24.58 3.81
N SER A 738 -12.39 25.64 3.88
CA SER A 738 -13.38 25.84 4.94
C SER A 738 -14.45 24.75 4.97
N ARG A 739 -14.91 24.30 3.80
CA ARG A 739 -15.89 23.21 3.69
C ARG A 739 -15.33 21.86 4.15
N ILE A 740 -14.07 21.54 3.80
CA ILE A 740 -13.44 20.27 4.15
C ILE A 740 -12.81 20.26 5.55
N GLY A 741 -12.71 21.43 6.20
CA GLY A 741 -12.13 21.57 7.54
C GLY A 741 -10.60 21.53 7.55
N ASP A 742 -9.95 21.93 6.44
CA ASP A 742 -8.50 22.08 6.37
C ASP A 742 -8.09 23.49 6.82
N ASP A 743 -7.79 23.59 8.11
CA ASP A 743 -7.36 24.83 8.75
C ASP A 743 -6.04 25.38 8.16
N MET A 744 -5.12 24.52 7.73
CA MET A 744 -3.84 24.96 7.15
C MET A 744 -4.05 25.57 5.77
N GLY A 745 -4.82 24.90 4.91
CA GLY A 745 -5.21 25.42 3.60
C GLY A 745 -5.99 26.72 3.68
N MET A 746 -6.92 26.84 4.64
CA MET A 746 -7.66 28.09 4.91
C MET A 746 -6.71 29.25 5.24
N ALA A 747 -5.77 29.05 6.16
CA ALA A 747 -4.84 30.09 6.58
C ALA A 747 -3.90 30.54 5.45
N ASN A 748 -3.43 29.60 4.62
CA ASN A 748 -2.62 29.90 3.43
C ASN A 748 -3.44 30.70 2.38
N ALA A 749 -4.70 30.35 2.16
CA ALA A 749 -5.57 31.10 1.24
C ALA A 749 -5.83 32.53 1.76
N LEU A 750 -6.03 32.70 3.07
CA LEU A 750 -6.16 34.01 3.71
C LEU A 750 -4.86 34.84 3.63
N GLU A 751 -3.68 34.22 3.71
CA GLU A 751 -2.41 34.90 3.44
C GLU A 751 -2.39 35.49 2.02
N GLY A 752 -2.77 34.68 1.03
CA GLY A 752 -2.90 35.10 -0.37
C GLY A 752 -3.89 36.26 -0.52
N LEU A 753 -5.09 36.15 0.04
CA LEU A 753 -6.09 37.23 0.04
C LEU A 753 -5.58 38.50 0.71
N GLY A 754 -4.89 38.39 1.85
CA GLY A 754 -4.28 39.52 2.53
C GLY A 754 -3.27 40.26 1.64
N ASN A 755 -2.45 39.51 0.89
CA ASN A 755 -1.52 40.10 -0.08
C ASN A 755 -2.22 40.78 -1.25
N ILE A 756 -3.28 40.18 -1.81
CA ILE A 756 -4.07 40.77 -2.90
C ILE A 756 -4.83 42.02 -2.44
N TYR A 757 -5.47 41.99 -1.27
CA TYR A 757 -6.15 43.15 -0.70
C TYR A 757 -5.18 44.29 -0.41
N ARG A 758 -3.98 43.98 0.09
CA ARG A 758 -2.90 44.97 0.25
C ARG A 758 -2.51 45.59 -1.09
N ALA A 759 -2.30 44.78 -2.14
CA ALA A 759 -1.97 45.27 -3.48
C ALA A 759 -3.10 46.11 -4.11
N GLN A 760 -4.36 45.80 -3.79
CA GLN A 760 -5.54 46.58 -4.17
C GLN A 760 -5.77 47.83 -3.30
N THR A 761 -4.89 48.12 -2.32
CA THR A 761 -5.05 49.20 -1.32
C THR A 761 -6.26 49.07 -0.39
N ARG A 762 -6.88 47.88 -0.32
CA ARG A 762 -7.98 47.54 0.60
C ARG A 762 -7.40 47.14 1.96
N TYR A 763 -6.77 48.09 2.63
CA TYR A 763 -5.95 47.81 3.81
C TYR A 763 -6.72 47.21 4.99
N GLN A 764 -7.98 47.59 5.21
CA GLN A 764 -8.80 47.02 6.28
C GLN A 764 -9.13 45.55 6.04
N ASP A 765 -9.45 45.18 4.79
CA ASP A 765 -9.72 43.80 4.42
C ASP A 765 -8.45 42.95 4.51
N ALA A 766 -7.30 43.51 4.12
CA ALA A 766 -6.00 42.86 4.24
C ALA A 766 -5.63 42.58 5.71
N GLU A 767 -5.79 43.57 6.59
CA GLU A 767 -5.54 43.42 8.03
C GLU A 767 -6.43 42.33 8.63
N LYS A 768 -7.72 42.33 8.27
CA LYS A 768 -8.67 41.30 8.72
C LYS A 768 -8.25 39.90 8.26
N ALA A 769 -7.93 39.72 6.98
CA ALA A 769 -7.52 38.43 6.42
C ALA A 769 -6.24 37.90 7.11
N PHE A 770 -5.25 38.76 7.33
CA PHE A 770 -4.03 38.39 8.05
C PHE A 770 -4.30 38.04 9.52
N MET A 771 -5.17 38.78 10.22
CA MET A 771 -5.50 38.48 11.62
C MET A 771 -6.24 37.14 11.77
N GLU A 772 -7.18 36.84 10.87
CA GLU A 772 -7.86 35.54 10.85
C GLU A 772 -6.87 34.39 10.57
N ALA A 773 -5.98 34.55 9.59
CA ALA A 773 -4.93 33.56 9.31
C ALA A 773 -4.00 33.35 10.52
N GLN A 774 -3.63 34.42 11.23
CA GLN A 774 -2.80 34.34 12.43
C GLN A 774 -3.49 33.54 13.54
N GLU A 775 -4.79 33.74 13.75
CA GLU A 775 -5.57 32.99 14.76
C GLU A 775 -5.59 31.49 14.42
N ILE A 776 -5.84 31.16 13.16
CA ILE A 776 -5.84 29.76 12.69
C ILE A 776 -4.46 29.13 12.89
N PHE A 777 -3.37 29.77 12.44
CA PHE A 777 -2.01 29.26 12.66
C PHE A 777 -1.66 29.10 14.13
N SER A 778 -2.14 30.00 15.00
CA SER A 778 -1.95 29.90 16.45
C SER A 778 -2.67 28.67 17.04
N ARG A 779 -3.86 28.35 16.55
CA ARG A 779 -4.66 27.19 16.98
C ARG A 779 -4.02 25.86 16.54
N ILE A 780 -3.54 25.77 15.29
CA ILE A 780 -2.96 24.53 14.75
C ILE A 780 -1.45 24.37 15.04
N GLY A 781 -0.80 25.37 15.65
CA GLY A 781 0.63 25.33 15.93
C GLY A 781 1.52 25.56 14.70
N GLY A 782 1.02 26.22 13.65
CA GLY A 782 1.75 26.50 12.42
C GLY A 782 2.75 27.66 12.57
N ILE A 783 3.93 27.38 13.14
CA ILE A 783 4.94 28.40 13.49
C ILE A 783 5.41 29.19 12.25
N LEU A 784 5.74 28.52 11.15
CA LEU A 784 6.24 29.19 9.93
C LEU A 784 5.18 30.09 9.28
N GLY A 785 3.95 29.60 9.17
CA GLY A 785 2.82 30.38 8.67
C GLY A 785 2.58 31.63 9.51
N MET A 786 2.63 31.51 10.84
CA MET A 786 2.54 32.66 11.74
C MET A 786 3.61 33.73 11.47
N GLY A 787 4.86 33.30 11.19
CA GLY A 787 5.94 34.21 10.80
C GLY A 787 5.65 34.95 9.50
N ASN A 788 5.14 34.23 8.49
CA ASN A 788 4.79 34.82 7.19
C ASN A 788 3.67 35.86 7.30
N ILE A 789 2.62 35.55 8.07
CA ILE A 789 1.53 36.48 8.35
C ILE A 789 2.04 37.74 9.07
N LEU A 790 2.91 37.59 10.08
CA LEU A 790 3.49 38.73 10.80
C LEU A 790 4.35 39.62 9.88
N ARG A 791 5.10 39.01 8.95
CA ARG A 791 5.84 39.76 7.92
C ARG A 791 4.89 40.46 6.94
N GLY A 792 3.78 39.82 6.55
CA GLY A 792 2.72 40.40 5.73
C GLY A 792 2.07 41.62 6.38
N LEU A 793 1.71 41.51 7.66
CA LEU A 793 1.23 42.62 8.50
C LEU A 793 2.27 43.73 8.61
N GLY A 794 3.55 43.39 8.79
CA GLY A 794 4.65 44.36 8.81
C GLY A 794 4.71 45.18 7.51
N LYS A 795 4.57 44.52 6.36
CA LYS A 795 4.55 45.18 5.05
C LYS A 795 3.30 46.05 4.87
N LEU A 796 2.13 45.55 5.27
CA LEU A 796 0.88 46.29 5.25
C LEU A 796 0.96 47.58 6.08
N TYR A 797 1.46 47.51 7.31
CA TYR A 797 1.62 48.68 8.18
C TYR A 797 2.67 49.66 7.66
N SER A 798 3.76 49.16 7.05
CA SER A 798 4.78 50.00 6.40
C SER A 798 4.16 50.85 5.28
N GLU A 799 3.33 50.26 4.42
CA GLU A 799 2.64 50.96 3.32
C GLU A 799 1.63 52.01 3.85
N GLN A 800 0.99 51.74 4.98
CA GLN A 800 0.13 52.70 5.70
C GLN A 800 0.93 53.79 6.45
N ARG A 801 2.27 53.74 6.44
CA ARG A 801 3.18 54.60 7.23
C ARG A 801 3.02 54.45 8.75
N ARG A 802 2.45 53.33 9.22
CA ARG A 802 2.38 52.93 10.63
C ARG A 802 3.67 52.22 11.03
N TYR A 803 4.76 52.97 11.03
CA TYR A 803 6.12 52.44 11.12
C TYR A 803 6.42 51.66 12.42
N GLU A 804 5.90 52.11 13.56
CA GLU A 804 6.08 51.42 14.85
C GLU A 804 5.39 50.05 14.89
N ASP A 805 4.19 49.96 14.32
CA ASP A 805 3.45 48.70 14.22
C ASP A 805 4.13 47.75 13.23
N ALA A 806 4.66 48.29 12.13
CA ALA A 806 5.43 47.52 11.15
C ALA A 806 6.68 46.90 11.76
N GLU A 807 7.48 47.70 12.47
CA GLU A 807 8.69 47.25 13.16
C GLU A 807 8.38 46.19 14.23
N ARG A 808 7.32 46.40 15.03
CA ARG A 808 6.85 45.41 16.01
C ARG A 808 6.49 44.08 15.34
N SER A 809 5.82 44.14 14.19
CA SER A 809 5.37 42.96 13.45
C SER A 809 6.55 42.19 12.85
N TYR A 810 7.52 42.89 12.25
CA TYR A 810 8.76 42.29 11.76
C TYR A 810 9.61 41.67 12.87
N ARG A 811 9.78 42.35 14.02
CA ARG A 811 10.52 41.76 15.16
C ARG A 811 9.86 40.50 15.71
N ARG A 812 8.53 40.47 15.77
CA ARG A 812 7.79 39.25 16.15
C ARG A 812 7.99 38.14 15.12
N ALA A 813 7.99 38.46 13.82
CA ALA A 813 8.28 37.49 12.76
C ALA A 813 9.69 36.89 12.93
N LEU A 814 10.71 37.72 13.19
CA LEU A 814 12.09 37.26 13.44
C LEU A 814 12.16 36.27 14.61
N ALA A 815 11.53 36.60 15.75
CA ALA A 815 11.49 35.72 16.91
C ALA A 815 10.77 34.38 16.63
N VAL A 816 9.76 34.39 15.75
CA VAL A 816 9.06 33.17 15.32
C VAL A 816 9.95 32.32 14.42
N TYR A 817 10.63 32.92 13.43
CA TYR A 817 11.55 32.19 12.55
C TYR A 817 12.77 31.64 13.30
N ASP A 818 13.29 32.36 14.30
CA ASP A 818 14.35 31.86 15.18
C ASP A 818 13.91 30.62 15.96
N ARG A 819 12.67 30.58 16.45
CA ARG A 819 12.12 29.39 17.13
C ARG A 819 11.88 28.21 16.18
N ALA A 820 11.64 28.51 14.90
CA ALA A 820 11.44 27.50 13.87
C ALA A 820 12.74 27.00 13.22
N ASP A 821 13.89 27.60 13.58
CA ASP A 821 15.19 27.37 12.95
C ASP A 821 15.18 27.64 11.42
N ASP A 822 14.31 28.54 10.96
CA ASP A 822 14.18 28.90 9.55
C ASP A 822 14.98 30.18 9.25
N HIS A 823 16.29 29.99 9.03
CA HIS A 823 17.22 31.06 8.72
C HIS A 823 16.88 31.81 7.42
N GLY A 824 16.34 31.13 6.41
CA GLY A 824 16.00 31.76 5.12
C GLY A 824 14.86 32.78 5.27
N SER A 825 13.78 32.41 5.96
CA SER A 825 12.67 33.36 6.20
C SER A 825 13.05 34.45 7.19
N LYS A 826 13.92 34.15 8.17
CA LYS A 826 14.52 35.18 9.03
C LYS A 826 15.25 36.25 8.21
N ALA A 827 16.10 35.84 7.26
CA ALA A 827 16.83 36.77 6.40
C ALA A 827 15.89 37.63 5.55
N ARG A 828 14.80 37.06 5.01
CA ARG A 828 13.77 37.84 4.28
C ARG A 828 13.05 38.85 5.16
N ALA A 829 12.77 38.50 6.43
CA ALA A 829 12.19 39.45 7.38
C ALA A 829 13.17 40.56 7.76
N LEU A 830 14.47 40.26 7.88
CA LEU A 830 15.53 41.27 8.06
C LEU A 830 15.64 42.21 6.87
N VAL A 831 15.56 41.72 5.63
CA VAL A 831 15.50 42.57 4.42
C VAL A 831 14.29 43.51 4.47
N ALA A 832 13.11 43.00 4.81
CA ALA A 832 11.90 43.82 4.92
C ALA A 832 12.01 44.88 6.02
N LEU A 833 12.68 44.54 7.13
CA LEU A 833 12.98 45.46 8.22
C LEU A 833 14.02 46.51 7.81
N ALA A 834 15.06 46.13 7.06
CA ALA A 834 16.05 47.05 6.52
C ALA A 834 15.42 48.06 5.55
N GLN A 835 14.50 47.62 4.68
CA GLN A 835 13.73 48.49 3.80
C GLN A 835 12.86 49.47 4.58
N LEU A 836 12.24 49.03 5.68
CA LEU A 836 11.48 49.90 6.58
C LEU A 836 12.37 50.99 7.19
N TYR A 837 13.54 50.62 7.72
CA TYR A 837 14.49 51.58 8.29
C TYR A 837 15.06 52.53 7.23
N GLN A 838 15.35 52.06 6.02
CA GLN A 838 15.76 52.90 4.90
C GLN A 838 14.68 53.93 4.56
N ALA A 839 13.40 53.53 4.53
CA ALA A 839 12.28 54.44 4.30
C ALA A 839 12.13 55.51 5.41
N GLN A 840 12.48 55.16 6.65
CA GLN A 840 12.56 56.09 7.78
C GLN A 840 13.84 56.94 7.79
N ARG A 841 14.80 56.68 6.88
CA ARG A 841 16.15 57.23 6.86
C ARG A 841 16.98 56.87 8.09
N ASN A 842 16.64 55.78 8.77
CA ASN A 842 17.42 55.24 9.88
C ASN A 842 18.50 54.28 9.36
N TYR A 843 19.57 54.84 8.82
CA TYR A 843 20.53 54.08 8.02
C TYR A 843 21.40 53.10 8.82
N VAL A 844 21.65 53.35 10.11
CA VAL A 844 22.50 52.49 10.96
C VAL A 844 21.82 51.15 11.21
N GLU A 845 20.54 51.17 11.57
CA GLU A 845 19.72 49.98 11.78
C GLU A 845 19.41 49.27 10.46
N ALA A 846 19.22 50.03 9.37
CA ALA A 846 19.07 49.45 8.02
C ALA A 846 20.32 48.66 7.59
N GLU A 847 21.50 49.25 7.79
CA GLU A 847 22.81 48.63 7.51
C GLU A 847 23.02 47.36 8.35
N THR A 848 22.70 47.42 9.64
CA THR A 848 22.80 46.25 10.54
C THR A 848 21.91 45.10 10.08
N ALA A 849 20.63 45.39 9.81
CA ALA A 849 19.66 44.37 9.39
C ALA A 849 20.00 43.75 8.02
N VAL A 850 20.41 44.57 7.04
CA VAL A 850 20.75 44.05 5.70
C VAL A 850 22.05 43.24 5.72
N THR A 851 23.03 43.62 6.54
CA THR A 851 24.31 42.90 6.66
C THR A 851 24.10 41.53 7.29
N GLU A 852 23.29 41.45 8.34
CA GLU A 852 22.88 40.17 8.94
C GLU A 852 22.12 39.31 7.91
N ALA A 853 21.21 39.90 7.13
CA ALA A 853 20.49 39.17 6.08
C ALA A 853 21.42 38.59 5.00
N VAL A 854 22.39 39.37 4.49
CA VAL A 854 23.37 38.90 3.50
C VAL A 854 24.21 37.76 4.06
N ALA A 855 24.67 37.87 5.31
CA ALA A 855 25.43 36.82 5.97
C ALA A 855 24.61 35.52 6.10
N ILE A 856 23.34 35.63 6.50
CA ILE A 856 22.46 34.46 6.59
C ILE A 856 22.22 33.84 5.21
N PHE A 857 21.86 34.62 4.19
CA PHE A 857 21.64 34.11 2.83
C PHE A 857 22.89 33.41 2.26
N THR A 858 24.07 33.94 2.55
CA THR A 858 25.34 33.31 2.18
C THR A 858 25.52 31.96 2.86
N ASN A 859 25.23 31.88 4.17
CA ASN A 859 25.36 30.64 4.94
C ASN A 859 24.37 29.55 4.49
N VAL A 860 23.14 29.93 4.09
CA VAL A 860 22.14 28.98 3.59
C VAL A 860 22.23 28.70 2.09
N ALA A 861 23.25 29.25 1.40
CA ALA A 861 23.46 29.13 -0.04
C ALA A 861 22.24 29.58 -0.89
N ASP A 862 21.51 30.61 -0.45
CA ASP A 862 20.42 31.23 -1.21
C ASP A 862 20.96 32.41 -2.03
N ASP A 863 21.44 32.11 -3.25
CA ASP A 863 22.03 33.10 -4.14
C ASP A 863 21.05 34.21 -4.56
N ALA A 864 19.76 33.89 -4.65
CA ALA A 864 18.73 34.88 -4.99
C ALA A 864 18.51 35.88 -3.85
N GLY A 865 18.38 35.37 -2.62
CA GLY A 865 18.30 36.18 -1.42
C GLY A 865 19.56 37.01 -1.20
N GLN A 866 20.73 36.41 -1.40
CA GLN A 866 22.03 37.08 -1.30
C GLN A 866 22.14 38.24 -2.29
N ALA A 867 21.83 38.01 -3.58
CA ALA A 867 21.85 39.05 -4.60
C ALA A 867 20.92 40.22 -4.26
N GLY A 868 19.67 39.92 -3.89
CA GLY A 868 18.69 40.94 -3.54
C GLY A 868 19.08 41.76 -2.30
N ALA A 869 19.57 41.10 -1.25
CA ALA A 869 20.01 41.76 -0.03
C ALA A 869 21.28 42.60 -0.26
N ALA A 870 22.22 42.11 -1.09
CA ALA A 870 23.43 42.84 -1.45
C ALA A 870 23.13 44.09 -2.30
N VAL A 871 22.19 44.02 -3.25
CA VAL A 871 21.71 45.21 -3.99
C VAL A 871 21.01 46.21 -3.05
N LEU A 872 20.21 45.74 -2.08
CA LEU A 872 19.63 46.64 -1.08
C LEU A 872 20.73 47.31 -0.23
N SER A 873 21.76 46.55 0.13
CA SER A 873 22.93 47.07 0.86
C SER A 873 23.64 48.16 0.07
N SER A 874 23.87 47.97 -1.24
CA SER A 874 24.47 49.01 -2.08
C SER A 874 23.61 50.27 -2.17
N GLN A 875 22.28 50.15 -2.26
CA GLN A 875 21.36 51.30 -2.24
C GLN A 875 21.42 52.07 -0.90
N ILE A 876 21.52 51.35 0.22
CA ILE A 876 21.67 51.95 1.55
C ILE A 876 23.03 52.68 1.65
N PHE A 877 24.12 52.08 1.18
CA PHE A 877 25.44 52.72 1.18
C PHE A 877 25.53 53.93 0.25
N LYS A 878 24.93 53.85 -0.95
CA LYS A 878 24.80 54.97 -1.88
C LYS A 878 24.09 56.15 -1.24
N SER A 879 23.01 55.88 -0.51
CA SER A 879 22.23 56.90 0.22
C SER A 879 23.04 57.60 1.33
N GLN A 880 24.10 56.94 1.81
CA GLN A 880 25.06 57.47 2.81
C GLN A 880 26.36 58.01 2.18
N SER A 881 26.50 57.98 0.85
CA SER A 881 27.74 58.29 0.14
C SER A 881 28.96 57.44 0.55
N LYS A 882 28.72 56.20 0.99
CA LYS A 882 29.74 55.20 1.35
C LYS A 882 30.13 54.38 0.12
N HIS A 883 30.89 54.97 -0.80
CA HIS A 883 31.14 54.39 -2.13
C HIS A 883 32.04 53.13 -2.12
N ASN A 884 32.92 52.93 -1.13
CA ASN A 884 33.72 51.70 -1.06
C ASN A 884 32.86 50.50 -0.68
N GLU A 885 32.01 50.67 0.33
CA GLU A 885 31.06 49.67 0.81
C GLU A 885 29.97 49.39 -0.23
N GLU A 886 29.54 50.42 -0.98
CA GLU A 886 28.66 50.27 -2.15
C GLU A 886 29.27 49.35 -3.21
N ALA A 887 30.55 49.52 -3.53
CA ALA A 887 31.26 48.67 -4.49
C ALA A 887 31.37 47.21 -4.00
N GLU A 888 31.69 47.00 -2.72
CA GLU A 888 31.75 45.66 -2.14
C GLU A 888 30.39 44.94 -2.20
N ALA A 889 29.31 45.65 -1.87
CA ALA A 889 27.96 45.12 -1.95
C ALA A 889 27.54 44.77 -3.40
N LEU A 890 27.85 45.63 -4.37
CA LEU A 890 27.58 45.35 -5.79
C LEU A 890 28.42 44.17 -6.32
N ALA A 891 29.68 44.04 -5.91
CA ALA A 891 30.52 42.90 -6.28
C ALA A 891 29.98 41.57 -5.72
N GLN A 892 29.49 41.57 -4.48
CA GLN A 892 28.80 40.41 -3.90
C GLN A 892 27.52 40.06 -4.67
N ALA A 893 26.71 41.07 -5.03
CA ALA A 893 25.50 40.88 -5.83
C ALA A 893 25.80 40.30 -7.21
N ALA A 894 26.81 40.84 -7.92
CA ALA A 894 27.24 40.36 -9.23
C ALA A 894 27.68 38.88 -9.17
N THR A 895 28.47 38.52 -8.14
CA THR A 895 28.94 37.14 -7.92
C THR A 895 27.78 36.17 -7.69
N ALA A 896 26.77 36.57 -6.91
CA ALA A 896 25.57 35.77 -6.69
C ALA A 896 24.73 35.61 -7.98
N LEU A 897 24.52 36.69 -8.73
CA LEU A 897 23.76 36.66 -9.99
C LEU A 897 24.44 35.82 -11.08
N SER A 898 25.77 35.81 -11.10
CA SER A 898 26.58 34.96 -11.98
C SER A 898 26.35 33.47 -11.69
N ARG A 899 26.38 33.07 -10.40
CA ARG A 899 26.10 31.68 -9.97
C ARG A 899 24.68 31.23 -10.33
N MET A 900 23.72 32.15 -10.32
CA MET A 900 22.34 31.88 -10.73
C MET A 900 22.13 31.78 -12.26
N GLY A 901 23.13 32.11 -13.08
CA GLY A 901 22.96 32.21 -14.54
C GLY A 901 22.03 33.36 -14.97
N ARG A 902 21.87 34.40 -14.15
CA ARG A 902 21.01 35.56 -14.42
C ARG A 902 21.77 36.63 -15.20
N ASP A 903 22.21 36.28 -16.40
CA ASP A 903 23.15 37.05 -17.23
C ASP A 903 22.81 38.55 -17.37
N VAL A 904 21.55 38.89 -17.67
CA VAL A 904 21.12 40.28 -17.84
C VAL A 904 21.24 41.08 -16.54
N ALA A 905 20.83 40.50 -15.40
CA ALA A 905 20.91 41.17 -14.11
C ALA A 905 22.36 41.26 -13.61
N HIS A 906 23.17 40.24 -13.89
CA HIS A 906 24.60 40.22 -13.62
C HIS A 906 25.31 41.36 -14.35
N ALA A 907 25.07 41.50 -15.66
CA ALA A 907 25.66 42.57 -16.48
C ALA A 907 25.25 43.98 -16.01
N VAL A 908 23.96 44.21 -15.68
CA VAL A 908 23.51 45.49 -15.11
C VAL A 908 24.18 45.80 -13.77
N THR A 909 24.41 44.78 -12.95
CA THR A 909 25.07 44.98 -11.65
C THR A 909 26.56 45.29 -11.83
N LEU A 910 27.21 44.72 -12.85
CA LEU A 910 28.58 45.04 -13.23
C LEU A 910 28.72 46.45 -13.78
N ASP A 911 27.78 46.93 -14.59
CA ASP A 911 27.72 48.33 -15.06
C ASP A 911 27.64 49.30 -13.86
N MET A 912 26.69 49.06 -12.95
CA MET A 912 26.59 49.85 -11.70
C MET A 912 27.87 49.80 -10.87
N LEU A 913 28.55 48.65 -10.82
CA LEU A 913 29.83 48.50 -10.12
C LEU A 913 30.94 49.32 -10.82
N GLY A 914 30.96 49.30 -12.15
CA GLY A 914 31.85 50.11 -12.98
C GLY A 914 31.70 51.61 -12.70
N ASP A 915 30.46 52.11 -12.62
CA ASP A 915 30.15 53.50 -12.29
C ASP A 915 30.68 53.91 -10.90
N VAL A 916 30.54 53.02 -9.92
CA VAL A 916 31.05 53.26 -8.56
C VAL A 916 32.58 53.26 -8.55
N TYR A 917 33.23 52.32 -9.25
CA TYR A 917 34.69 52.30 -9.37
C TYR A 917 35.23 53.53 -10.12
N PHE A 918 34.55 53.97 -11.17
CA PHE A 918 34.87 55.21 -11.88
C PHE A 918 34.81 56.41 -10.93
N THR A 919 33.77 56.51 -10.11
CA THR A 919 33.62 57.56 -9.09
C THR A 919 34.73 57.50 -8.03
N LEU A 920 35.16 56.30 -7.64
CA LEU A 920 36.30 56.08 -6.74
C LEU A 920 37.67 56.29 -7.38
N SER A 921 37.73 56.66 -8.67
CA SER A 921 38.98 56.74 -9.46
C SER A 921 39.75 55.42 -9.57
N LYS A 922 39.09 54.28 -9.36
CA LYS A 922 39.60 52.91 -9.54
C LYS A 922 39.40 52.48 -10.99
N TYR A 923 40.14 53.12 -11.90
CA TYR A 923 39.84 53.06 -13.33
C TYR A 923 40.11 51.68 -13.98
N ALA A 924 41.03 50.88 -13.44
CA ALA A 924 41.31 49.55 -13.95
C ALA A 924 40.15 48.57 -13.64
N GLU A 925 39.63 48.64 -12.40
CA GLU A 925 38.48 47.85 -11.96
C GLU A 925 37.18 48.29 -12.65
N ALA A 926 37.03 49.59 -12.94
CA ALA A 926 35.93 50.09 -13.76
C ALA A 926 36.00 49.55 -15.20
N GLU A 927 37.19 49.54 -15.82
CA GLU A 927 37.40 49.00 -17.18
C GLU A 927 37.02 47.51 -17.26
N GLU A 928 37.44 46.72 -16.27
CA GLU A 928 37.12 45.29 -16.20
C GLU A 928 35.62 45.06 -16.07
N SER A 929 34.95 45.82 -15.20
CA SER A 929 33.51 45.70 -14.95
C SER A 929 32.69 46.02 -16.21
N TYR A 930 32.96 47.14 -16.88
CA TYR A 930 32.27 47.52 -18.11
C TYR A 930 32.54 46.55 -19.27
N ARG A 931 33.77 46.06 -19.44
CA ARG A 931 34.08 45.06 -20.50
C ARG A 931 33.35 43.74 -20.28
N LEU A 932 33.26 43.30 -19.02
CA LEU A 932 32.54 42.09 -18.68
C LEU A 932 31.04 42.25 -18.93
N ALA A 933 30.45 43.39 -18.53
CA ALA A 933 29.05 43.73 -18.82
C ALA A 933 28.78 43.78 -20.33
N GLN A 934 29.62 44.46 -21.10
CA GLN A 934 29.55 44.53 -22.56
C GLN A 934 29.55 43.14 -23.20
N THR A 935 30.48 42.27 -22.79
CA THR A 935 30.62 40.92 -23.35
C THR A 935 29.36 40.09 -23.10
N ILE A 936 28.77 40.21 -21.92
CA ILE A 936 27.52 39.52 -21.57
C ILE A 936 26.37 40.06 -22.42
N PHE A 937 26.19 41.39 -22.53
CA PHE A 937 25.12 41.96 -23.36
C PHE A 937 25.26 41.60 -24.84
N SER A 938 26.48 41.59 -25.37
CA SER A 938 26.79 41.16 -26.75
C SER A 938 26.37 39.71 -26.99
N ARG A 939 26.75 38.80 -26.07
CA ARG A 939 26.35 37.38 -26.12
C ARG A 939 24.82 37.19 -26.08
N MET A 940 24.12 38.05 -25.35
CA MET A 940 22.66 38.02 -25.20
C MET A 940 21.91 38.71 -26.36
N GLY A 941 22.61 39.40 -27.25
CA GLY A 941 21.99 40.19 -28.33
C GLY A 941 21.34 41.49 -27.85
N GLU A 942 21.66 41.96 -26.64
CA GLU A 942 21.17 43.20 -26.03
C GLU A 942 21.94 44.42 -26.58
N THR A 943 21.81 44.66 -27.88
CA THR A 943 22.56 45.68 -28.66
C THR A 943 22.47 47.09 -28.10
N CYS A 944 21.31 47.50 -27.56
CA CYS A 944 21.17 48.81 -26.91
C CYS A 944 22.02 48.95 -25.65
N ARG A 945 22.10 47.90 -24.82
CA ARG A 945 22.86 47.93 -23.56
C ARG A 945 24.35 47.79 -23.82
N GLU A 946 24.73 46.92 -24.76
CA GLU A 946 26.11 46.84 -25.26
C GLU A 946 26.63 48.20 -25.75
N ALA A 947 25.81 48.96 -26.49
CA ALA A 947 26.16 50.29 -26.96
C ALA A 947 26.36 51.30 -25.81
N ILE A 948 25.58 51.20 -24.73
CA ILE A 948 25.74 52.02 -23.53
C ILE A 948 27.08 51.70 -22.85
N GLU A 949 27.41 50.42 -22.65
CA GLU A 949 28.69 50.01 -22.04
C GLU A 949 29.91 50.50 -22.84
N LEU A 950 29.84 50.41 -24.18
CA LEU A 950 30.86 50.98 -25.06
C LEU A 950 31.01 52.50 -24.88
N GLY A 951 29.91 53.20 -24.65
CA GLY A 951 29.91 54.62 -24.30
C GLY A 951 30.60 54.88 -22.95
N SER A 952 30.27 54.09 -21.92
CA SER A 952 30.88 54.16 -20.58
C SER A 952 32.40 53.91 -20.63
N LEU A 953 32.85 52.91 -21.39
CA LEU A 953 34.27 52.66 -21.68
C LEU A 953 34.93 53.83 -22.40
N GLY A 954 34.25 54.44 -23.38
CA GLY A 954 34.74 55.63 -24.08
C GLY A 954 34.97 56.82 -23.13
N VAL A 955 34.04 57.06 -22.21
CA VAL A 955 34.16 58.09 -21.17
C VAL A 955 35.33 57.78 -20.22
N LEU A 956 35.47 56.53 -19.80
CA LEU A 956 36.56 56.05 -18.95
C LEU A 956 37.92 56.28 -19.60
N TYR A 957 38.10 55.88 -20.87
CA TYR A 957 39.37 56.04 -21.58
C TYR A 957 39.76 57.49 -21.79
N ARG A 958 38.78 58.36 -22.06
CA ARG A 958 39.02 59.80 -22.15
C ARG A 958 39.53 60.38 -20.82
N LYS A 959 39.03 59.89 -19.68
CA LYS A 959 39.52 60.29 -18.36
C LYS A 959 40.93 59.79 -18.03
N GLN A 960 41.36 58.70 -18.67
CA GLN A 960 42.73 58.17 -18.59
C GLN A 960 43.67 58.76 -19.68
N ASP A 961 43.22 59.76 -20.44
CA ASP A 961 43.93 60.33 -21.61
C ASP A 961 44.19 59.33 -22.77
N ARG A 962 43.54 58.15 -22.77
CA ARG A 962 43.57 57.15 -23.85
C ARG A 962 42.58 57.50 -24.97
N ASN A 963 42.76 58.67 -25.57
CA ASN A 963 41.76 59.27 -26.46
C ASN A 963 41.53 58.49 -27.77
N GLU A 964 42.52 57.74 -28.28
CA GLU A 964 42.33 56.89 -29.48
C GLU A 964 41.36 55.74 -29.21
N GLU A 965 41.56 55.03 -28.10
CA GLU A 965 40.67 53.94 -27.66
C GLU A 965 39.28 54.48 -27.30
N ALA A 966 39.20 55.68 -26.72
CA ALA A 966 37.93 56.35 -26.44
C ALA A 966 37.13 56.60 -27.74
N ALA A 967 37.78 57.14 -28.78
CA ALA A 967 37.14 57.38 -30.07
C ALA A 967 36.68 56.09 -30.75
N GLU A 968 37.43 54.99 -30.61
CA GLU A 968 37.04 53.68 -31.12
C GLU A 968 35.78 53.15 -30.39
N CYS A 969 35.75 53.20 -29.06
CA CYS A 969 34.60 52.74 -28.27
C CYS A 969 33.34 53.54 -28.60
N PHE A 970 33.44 54.87 -28.69
CA PHE A 970 32.31 55.69 -29.12
C PHE A 970 31.90 55.42 -30.57
N GLY A 971 32.85 55.12 -31.46
CA GLY A 971 32.57 54.70 -32.83
C GLY A 971 31.77 53.40 -32.89
N GLN A 972 32.15 52.40 -32.11
CA GLN A 972 31.42 51.13 -31.99
C GLN A 972 30.03 51.34 -31.36
N SER A 973 29.94 52.15 -30.30
CA SER A 973 28.68 52.54 -29.65
C SER A 973 27.71 53.19 -30.65
N ARG A 974 28.21 54.12 -31.47
CA ARG A 974 27.42 54.79 -32.52
C ARG A 974 26.85 53.79 -33.54
N VAL A 975 27.68 52.87 -34.02
CA VAL A 975 27.25 51.84 -34.99
C VAL A 975 26.16 50.94 -34.39
N ALA A 976 26.33 50.55 -33.12
CA ALA A 976 25.34 49.75 -32.41
C ALA A 976 24.00 50.49 -32.26
N PHE A 977 24.01 51.75 -31.81
CA PHE A 977 22.78 52.57 -31.72
C PHE A 977 22.11 52.81 -33.08
N ALA A 978 22.90 53.07 -34.13
CA ALA A 978 22.37 53.23 -35.49
C ALA A 978 21.69 51.95 -35.99
N SER A 979 22.23 50.78 -35.67
CA SER A 979 21.66 49.48 -36.08
C SER A 979 20.25 49.22 -35.53
N ILE A 980 19.94 49.79 -34.36
CA ILE A 980 18.62 49.71 -33.71
C ILE A 980 17.78 50.98 -33.89
N SER A 981 18.23 51.92 -34.73
CA SER A 981 17.56 53.21 -34.98
C SER A 981 17.32 54.05 -33.71
N GLU A 982 18.21 53.95 -32.71
CA GLU A 982 18.13 54.74 -31.48
C GLU A 982 18.94 56.04 -31.65
N SER A 983 18.26 57.09 -32.11
CA SER A 983 18.91 58.33 -32.53
C SER A 983 19.56 59.13 -31.39
N ASN A 984 19.09 59.01 -30.15
CA ASN A 984 19.64 59.79 -29.03
C ASN A 984 21.03 59.29 -28.63
N GLY A 985 21.19 57.98 -28.51
CA GLY A 985 22.44 57.29 -28.22
C GLY A 985 23.44 57.46 -29.35
N GLU A 986 22.99 57.42 -30.61
CA GLU A 986 23.84 57.72 -31.77
C GLU A 986 24.43 59.14 -31.68
N ALA A 987 23.60 60.14 -31.36
CA ALA A 987 24.05 61.53 -31.20
C ALA A 987 25.03 61.70 -30.02
N LYS A 988 24.75 61.07 -28.88
CA LYS A 988 25.64 61.08 -27.71
C LYS A 988 26.99 60.40 -27.97
N ALA A 989 26.99 59.29 -28.70
CA ALA A 989 28.22 58.61 -29.09
C ALA A 989 29.06 59.50 -30.02
N LEU A 990 28.43 60.20 -30.98
CA LEU A 990 29.10 61.18 -31.84
C LEU A 990 29.68 62.37 -31.05
N GLU A 991 28.98 62.86 -30.02
CA GLU A 991 29.53 63.87 -29.11
C GLU A 991 30.76 63.35 -28.35
N GLY A 992 30.73 62.11 -27.86
CA GLY A 992 31.88 61.46 -27.25
C GLY A 992 33.08 61.35 -28.19
N MET A 993 32.85 60.95 -29.46
CA MET A 993 33.87 60.91 -30.51
C MET A 993 34.46 62.30 -30.77
N MET A 994 33.60 63.32 -30.91
CA MET A 994 34.01 64.71 -31.09
C MET A 994 34.93 65.17 -29.97
N GLU A 995 34.54 64.94 -28.70
CA GLU A 995 35.36 65.29 -27.55
C GLU A 995 36.72 64.59 -27.56
N ALA A 996 36.76 63.28 -27.88
CA ALA A 996 38.00 62.52 -27.98
C ALA A 996 38.93 63.03 -29.10
N TYR A 997 38.37 63.41 -30.26
CA TYR A 997 39.15 63.95 -31.38
C TYR A 997 39.68 65.36 -31.13
N LEU A 998 38.94 66.22 -30.42
CA LEU A 998 39.39 67.56 -30.05
C LEU A 998 40.66 67.51 -29.20
N VAL A 999 40.70 66.61 -28.22
CA VAL A 999 41.87 66.43 -27.33
C VAL A 999 43.08 65.90 -28.11
N GLN A 1000 42.86 65.10 -29.17
CA GLN A 1000 43.91 64.61 -30.07
C GLN A 1000 44.39 65.65 -31.09
N GLY A 1001 43.72 66.80 -31.23
CA GLY A 1001 44.01 67.77 -32.29
C GLY A 1001 43.53 67.36 -33.69
N LYS A 1002 42.66 66.35 -33.78
CA LYS A 1002 42.02 65.88 -35.03
C LYS A 1002 40.78 66.72 -35.35
N PHE A 1003 41.00 67.98 -35.70
CA PHE A 1003 39.93 68.99 -35.81
C PHE A 1003 38.94 68.71 -36.95
N ALA A 1004 39.38 68.07 -38.05
CA ALA A 1004 38.50 67.76 -39.18
C ALA A 1004 37.50 66.65 -38.81
N GLU A 1005 37.98 65.61 -38.14
CA GLU A 1005 37.21 64.48 -37.64
C GLU A 1005 36.27 64.91 -36.51
N ALA A 1006 36.74 65.77 -35.60
CA ALA A 1006 35.91 66.38 -34.56
C ALA A 1006 34.77 67.22 -35.16
N ARG A 1007 35.06 68.01 -36.21
CA ARG A 1007 34.06 68.81 -36.91
C ARG A 1007 33.00 67.93 -37.58
N LEU A 1008 33.40 66.84 -38.21
CA LEU A 1008 32.48 65.91 -38.86
C LEU A 1008 31.53 65.26 -37.84
N ALA A 1009 32.08 64.70 -36.75
CA ALA A 1009 31.28 64.10 -35.69
C ALA A 1009 30.30 65.09 -35.04
N CYS A 1010 30.74 66.35 -34.87
CA CYS A 1010 29.89 67.44 -34.36
C CYS A 1010 28.72 67.75 -35.30
N VAL A 1011 28.97 67.90 -36.61
CA VAL A 1011 27.92 68.17 -37.61
C VAL A 1011 26.91 67.03 -37.67
N ASP A 1012 27.37 65.78 -37.68
CA ASP A 1012 26.51 64.60 -37.71
C ASP A 1012 25.62 64.53 -36.46
N ALA A 1013 26.18 64.79 -35.26
CA ALA A 1013 25.40 64.88 -34.03
C ALA A 1013 24.35 65.99 -34.07
N CYS A 1014 24.72 67.19 -34.56
CA CYS A 1014 23.81 68.32 -34.71
C CYS A 1014 22.64 68.01 -35.65
N GLU A 1015 22.89 67.31 -36.76
CA GLU A 1015 21.83 66.88 -37.66
C GLU A 1015 20.85 65.92 -36.99
N ILE A 1016 21.36 64.96 -36.21
CA ILE A 1016 20.52 64.01 -35.49
C ILE A 1016 19.67 64.73 -34.43
N TYR A 1017 20.26 65.60 -33.60
CA TYR A 1017 19.51 66.39 -32.62
C TYR A 1017 18.44 67.27 -33.28
N LYS A 1018 18.75 67.88 -34.42
CA LYS A 1018 17.80 68.68 -35.20
C LYS A 1018 16.65 67.84 -35.74
N ARG A 1019 16.92 66.61 -36.21
CA ARG A 1019 15.87 65.67 -36.66
C ARG A 1019 14.98 65.21 -35.50
N MET A 1020 15.54 65.06 -34.30
CA MET A 1020 14.80 64.69 -33.09
C MET A 1020 14.02 65.85 -32.46
N GLY A 1021 14.33 67.11 -32.80
CA GLY A 1021 13.72 68.28 -32.18
C GLY A 1021 14.21 68.56 -30.75
N VAL A 1022 15.39 68.05 -30.38
CA VAL A 1022 15.98 68.21 -29.04
C VAL A 1022 17.07 69.30 -29.11
N HIS A 1023 17.20 70.10 -28.05
CA HIS A 1023 18.29 71.07 -27.94
C HIS A 1023 19.65 70.34 -27.93
N MET A 1024 20.55 70.76 -28.82
CA MET A 1024 21.93 70.27 -28.89
C MET A 1024 22.66 70.53 -27.56
N SER A 1025 23.64 69.70 -27.20
CA SER A 1025 24.42 69.93 -25.98
C SER A 1025 25.23 71.23 -26.05
N GLU A 1026 25.44 71.86 -24.89
CA GLU A 1026 26.24 73.08 -24.77
C GLU A 1026 27.68 72.86 -25.26
N THR A 1027 28.21 71.65 -25.10
CA THR A 1027 29.54 71.24 -25.59
C THR A 1027 29.58 71.19 -27.11
N CYS A 1028 28.58 70.60 -27.75
CA CYS A 1028 28.48 70.54 -29.21
C CYS A 1028 28.33 71.95 -29.81
N ALA A 1029 27.51 72.81 -29.19
CA ALA A 1029 27.32 74.20 -29.60
C ALA A 1029 28.61 75.03 -29.51
N LYS A 1030 29.32 74.97 -28.37
CA LYS A 1030 30.60 75.68 -28.17
C LYS A 1030 31.71 75.17 -29.10
N THR A 1031 31.77 73.86 -29.34
CA THR A 1031 32.74 73.28 -30.27
C THR A 1031 32.47 73.72 -31.71
N LEU A 1032 31.20 73.78 -32.13
CA LEU A 1032 30.83 74.24 -33.46
C LEU A 1032 31.25 75.71 -33.68
N GLU A 1033 31.07 76.58 -32.67
CA GLU A 1033 31.54 77.98 -32.70
C GLU A 1033 33.08 78.08 -32.75
N LEU A 1034 33.80 77.26 -31.96
CA LEU A 1034 35.27 77.22 -31.93
C LEU A 1034 35.89 76.71 -33.23
N LEU A 1035 35.27 75.72 -33.87
CA LEU A 1035 35.74 75.13 -35.13
C LEU A 1035 35.36 75.96 -36.37
N GLN A 1036 34.38 76.86 -36.26
CA GLN A 1036 34.09 77.86 -37.30
C GLN A 1036 35.10 79.03 -37.32
N GLY A 1037 35.86 79.24 -36.24
CA GLY A 1037 36.86 80.32 -36.12
C GLY A 1037 38.31 79.95 -36.49
N ARG A 1038 38.57 78.70 -36.89
CA ARG A 1038 39.89 78.19 -37.32
C ARG A 1038 39.78 77.63 -38.74
N GLU A 1039 39.73 78.51 -39.74
CA GLU A 1039 39.97 78.15 -41.15
C GLU A 1039 41.46 78.23 -41.50
#